data_AF-A0A0S8FTX0-F1
#
_entry.id   AF-A0A0S8FTX0-F1
#
_cell.length_a   1.000
_cell.length_b   1.000
_cell.length_c   1.000
_cell.angle_alpha   90.00
_cell.angle_beta   90.00
_cell.angle_gamma   90.00
#
_symmetry.space_group_name_H-M   'P 1'
#
loop_
_entity.id
_entity.type
_entity.pdbx_description
1 polymer ?
#
loop_
_entity_poly.entity_id
_entity_poly.type
_entity_poly.pdbx_seq_one_letter_code
_entity_poly.pdbx_strand_id
1 'polypeptide(L)'
;MNNLLLGLLVAMCMAAPASAARRAGESRLALLADPGGRQEAETARDCLERMQRMLSAVGMDYTVLTQDQVLAGALDGYGVVVIPYAPNLSGGARATVKSFCSDGGKVMCFYATYGLEGQLGLSGTTYVPAAERRLFRRVRFRQGALNGLPVAFDQTSWNISSPISAPGTLVIADWLNAEGEESGYAAATISDSGFFFSHILIPEGPADEAAAGTMIKASAAYLAQHVTPRQDIAIVYGTLSERAGHSDARQVGRMVREMEQILDAAGLGHAVLTDQDVERGALEGRRVAIFPLNFEVSEAEAAQVRRFVEQGGRVIGCFSLGARLLPLVGVSESQFRAGGPDSPFQEVRFNSAAPERFPDSFGQRSANTMEVAPAADGKVIAWHDAGGVDTGVPAVILSPTGMFFSYILWAGDVSRTSDFMLAAICQLAGDDFYADAAGHAAARLWEFRRYRSRAEMEAACGAVPPAAEALAEATRLEGHARVFSETGQHDDAYRTLRQARAAAELAFIRSLPSRGGVEFRGAWLHSPSAPNDDWDALFAGMRRSHLNALLVNVCSGSYAHYESDVLPLSRLVREHGPQMEKMLAAAKRQGIEVHLWRVNFDLFWPDQAVRDRYVAENRVCRDPEGNVVGGDHSGTLCPSHPANRQLEVDAMMEMARKFHPDGIHFDYIRYPNSESCYCSGCRERFEALIGRRVAQWPQDVLAGGALREQYQDFRRDQITQVVREVSRRARAETPDVKVSAAVFSHYEASARDGVAQDWVKWVREGYLDFVCPMDYTTDADDLAGTVAAQRDLVAGRIPLCVGVGAWRASAAWHTADLVDTARANGADGLVFFEYRGQVVGDFIPALLEGPFADDASTPWA
;
A
#
# COMPACT_ATOMS: atom_id res chain seq x y z
N MET A 1 70.09 -13.64 -31.52
CA MET A 1 69.27 -12.92 -30.52
C MET A 1 67.81 -13.15 -30.86
N ASN A 2 67.25 -14.21 -30.29
CA ASN A 2 65.97 -14.80 -30.68
C ASN A 2 65.01 -14.87 -29.48
N ASN A 3 65.03 -13.85 -28.60
CA ASN A 3 64.33 -13.86 -27.31
C ASN A 3 63.60 -12.54 -26.95
N LEU A 4 63.34 -11.65 -27.91
CA LEU A 4 62.65 -10.37 -27.62
C LEU A 4 61.33 -10.14 -28.38
N LEU A 5 60.92 -11.07 -29.26
CA LEU A 5 59.67 -10.96 -30.03
C LEU A 5 58.51 -11.83 -29.53
N LEU A 6 58.72 -12.62 -28.46
CA LEU A 6 57.65 -13.44 -27.85
C LEU A 6 56.98 -12.77 -26.63
N GLY A 7 57.51 -11.65 -26.14
CA GLY A 7 57.04 -10.97 -24.92
C GLY A 7 56.00 -9.86 -25.13
N LEU A 8 55.65 -9.55 -26.38
CA LEU A 8 54.74 -8.44 -26.71
C LEU A 8 53.39 -8.87 -27.32
N LEU A 9 53.11 -10.18 -27.37
CA LEU A 9 51.86 -10.75 -27.91
C LEU A 9 51.03 -11.53 -26.86
N VAL A 10 51.42 -11.52 -25.58
CA VAL A 10 50.69 -12.20 -24.48
C VAL A 10 50.15 -11.23 -23.42
N ALA A 11 50.36 -9.92 -23.55
CA ALA A 11 49.90 -8.91 -22.58
C ALA A 11 48.72 -8.03 -23.07
N MET A 12 47.96 -8.46 -24.08
CA MET A 12 46.79 -7.73 -24.62
C MET A 12 45.46 -8.51 -24.57
N CYS A 13 45.26 -9.42 -23.60
CA CYS A 13 43.99 -10.17 -23.51
C CYS A 13 43.37 -10.35 -22.11
N MET A 14 43.82 -9.65 -21.06
CA MET A 14 43.23 -9.81 -19.71
C MET A 14 43.15 -8.47 -18.97
N ALA A 15 42.33 -7.55 -19.49
CA ALA A 15 41.69 -6.48 -18.73
C ALA A 15 40.59 -5.89 -19.62
N ALA A 16 39.44 -6.57 -19.68
CA ALA A 16 38.24 -5.92 -20.20
C ALA A 16 37.89 -4.77 -19.24
N PRO A 17 37.64 -3.55 -19.73
CA PRO A 17 37.13 -2.48 -18.88
C PRO A 17 35.77 -2.90 -18.32
N ALA A 18 35.56 -2.69 -17.02
CA ALA A 18 34.26 -2.86 -16.38
C ALA A 18 33.34 -1.69 -16.79
N SER A 19 32.81 -1.77 -18.01
CA SER A 19 31.65 -0.99 -18.46
C SER A 19 30.88 -1.76 -19.54
N ALA A 20 30.45 -2.97 -19.20
CA ALA A 20 29.42 -3.65 -19.99
C ALA A 20 28.05 -3.16 -19.50
N ALA A 21 27.50 -2.13 -20.13
CA ALA A 21 26.09 -1.81 -19.99
C ALA A 21 25.26 -3.06 -20.35
N ARG A 22 24.23 -3.39 -19.55
CA ARG A 22 23.30 -4.49 -19.87
C ARG A 22 22.66 -4.22 -21.23
N ARG A 23 23.09 -4.95 -22.25
CA ARG A 23 22.45 -4.92 -23.57
C ARG A 23 21.21 -5.81 -23.52
N ALA A 24 20.06 -5.26 -23.87
CA ALA A 24 18.84 -6.03 -24.05
C ALA A 24 19.07 -7.10 -25.13
N GLY A 25 18.88 -8.38 -24.78
CA GLY A 25 18.84 -9.49 -25.74
C GLY A 25 19.77 -10.68 -25.49
N GLU A 26 20.86 -10.54 -24.72
CA GLU A 26 21.77 -11.65 -24.35
C GLU A 26 21.89 -11.77 -22.82
N SER A 27 20.77 -12.07 -22.15
CA SER A 27 20.74 -12.09 -20.68
C SER A 27 21.45 -13.32 -20.12
N ARG A 28 22.64 -13.11 -19.54
CA ARG A 28 23.40 -14.11 -18.78
C ARG A 28 22.69 -14.42 -17.46
N LEU A 29 22.71 -15.70 -17.04
CA LEU A 29 22.14 -16.18 -15.77
C LEU A 29 23.22 -16.29 -14.69
N ALA A 30 22.93 -15.80 -13.48
CA ALA A 30 23.75 -16.01 -12.29
C ALA A 30 23.04 -16.91 -11.27
N LEU A 31 23.77 -17.81 -10.63
CA LEU A 31 23.36 -18.52 -9.42
C LEU A 31 24.02 -17.87 -8.21
N LEU A 32 23.24 -17.38 -7.24
CA LEU A 32 23.78 -16.84 -6.00
C LEU A 32 23.96 -17.94 -4.96
N ALA A 33 25.22 -18.22 -4.61
CA ALA A 33 25.56 -19.20 -3.58
C ALA A 33 25.35 -18.65 -2.17
N ASP A 34 24.90 -19.50 -1.25
CA ASP A 34 24.89 -19.20 0.18
C ASP A 34 26.34 -19.00 0.68
N PRO A 35 26.62 -17.96 1.50
CA PRO A 35 27.96 -17.71 2.01
C PRO A 35 28.43 -18.73 3.07
N GLY A 36 27.56 -19.66 3.48
CA GLY A 36 27.77 -20.54 4.62
C GLY A 36 27.45 -19.86 5.95
N GLY A 37 27.18 -20.65 6.99
CA GLY A 37 26.77 -20.13 8.28
C GLY A 37 26.30 -21.20 9.25
N ARG A 38 25.74 -20.77 10.38
CA ARG A 38 25.25 -21.67 11.45
C ARG A 38 23.89 -22.32 11.11
N GLN A 39 23.15 -21.76 10.16
CA GLN A 39 21.81 -22.22 9.81
C GLN A 39 21.84 -22.91 8.45
N GLU A 40 21.53 -24.22 8.41
CA GLU A 40 21.19 -24.96 7.19
C GLU A 40 22.18 -24.85 6.02
N ALA A 41 23.46 -24.57 6.30
CA ALA A 41 24.48 -24.34 5.26
C ALA A 41 24.74 -25.58 4.38
N GLU A 42 24.57 -26.78 4.92
CA GLU A 42 24.67 -28.03 4.15
C GLU A 42 23.48 -28.17 3.19
N THR A 43 22.26 -27.94 3.68
CA THR A 43 21.04 -27.93 2.84
C THR A 43 21.13 -26.90 1.72
N ALA A 44 21.67 -25.71 1.99
CA ALA A 44 21.88 -24.68 0.99
C ALA A 44 22.87 -25.11 -0.11
N ARG A 45 23.97 -25.79 0.27
CA ARG A 45 24.92 -26.37 -0.68
C ARG A 45 24.27 -27.45 -1.54
N ASP A 46 23.50 -28.35 -0.94
CA ASP A 46 22.77 -29.40 -1.67
C ASP A 46 21.75 -28.83 -2.65
N CYS A 47 21.09 -27.71 -2.30
CA CYS A 47 20.16 -27.01 -3.20
C CYS A 47 20.89 -26.38 -4.39
N LEU A 48 22.07 -25.77 -4.15
CA LEU A 48 22.90 -25.22 -5.22
C LEU A 48 23.37 -26.33 -6.18
N GLU A 49 23.93 -27.42 -5.67
CA GLU A 49 24.40 -28.54 -6.50
C GLU A 49 23.27 -29.20 -7.30
N ARG A 50 22.08 -29.33 -6.70
CA ARG A 50 20.86 -29.79 -7.38
C ARG A 50 20.47 -28.86 -8.52
N MET A 51 20.42 -27.55 -8.27
CA MET A 51 20.12 -26.55 -9.29
C MET A 51 21.10 -26.63 -10.47
N GLN A 52 22.40 -26.79 -10.18
CA GLN A 52 23.43 -26.95 -11.20
C GLN A 52 23.22 -28.17 -12.09
N ARG A 53 22.79 -29.32 -11.53
CA ARG A 53 22.43 -30.51 -12.31
C ARG A 53 21.23 -30.26 -13.21
N MET A 54 20.17 -29.63 -12.69
CA MET A 54 18.96 -29.30 -13.46
C MET A 54 19.28 -28.39 -14.64
N LEU A 55 20.08 -27.34 -14.44
CA LEU A 55 20.49 -26.43 -15.51
C LEU A 55 21.38 -27.12 -16.54
N SER A 56 22.29 -28.00 -16.10
CA SER A 56 23.14 -28.78 -16.99
C SER A 56 22.33 -29.76 -17.85
N ALA A 57 21.28 -30.37 -17.29
CA ALA A 57 20.40 -31.31 -17.99
C ALA A 57 19.64 -30.67 -19.16
N VAL A 58 19.45 -29.34 -19.14
CA VAL A 58 18.77 -28.58 -20.21
C VAL A 58 19.69 -27.68 -21.03
N GLY A 59 21.01 -27.83 -20.84
CA GLY A 59 22.04 -27.10 -21.56
C GLY A 59 21.95 -25.58 -21.35
N MET A 60 21.66 -25.13 -20.14
CA MET A 60 21.59 -23.70 -19.81
C MET A 60 22.90 -23.24 -19.19
N ASP A 61 23.51 -22.20 -19.77
CA ASP A 61 24.73 -21.59 -19.25
C ASP A 61 24.44 -20.71 -18.03
N TYR A 62 25.32 -20.78 -17.03
CA TYR A 62 25.22 -20.00 -15.80
C TYR A 62 26.59 -19.72 -15.20
N THR A 63 26.67 -18.69 -14.35
CA THR A 63 27.83 -18.44 -13.47
C THR A 63 27.39 -18.54 -12.02
N VAL A 64 28.16 -19.24 -11.17
CA VAL A 64 27.95 -19.20 -9.72
C VAL A 64 28.68 -17.98 -9.16
N LEU A 65 27.96 -17.13 -8.44
CA LEU A 65 28.49 -15.96 -7.76
C LEU A 65 28.50 -16.18 -6.25
N THR A 66 29.62 -15.83 -5.62
CA THR A 66 29.72 -15.72 -4.16
C THR A 66 29.11 -14.41 -3.69
N GLN A 67 28.77 -14.34 -2.40
CA GLN A 67 28.30 -13.10 -1.78
C GLN A 67 29.29 -11.94 -1.98
N ASP A 68 30.59 -12.18 -1.82
CA ASP A 68 31.61 -11.14 -1.95
C ASP A 68 31.68 -10.59 -3.38
N GLN A 69 31.48 -11.45 -4.39
CA GLN A 69 31.40 -11.03 -5.78
C GLN A 69 30.14 -10.18 -6.04
N VAL A 70 29.00 -10.57 -5.47
CA VAL A 70 27.77 -9.77 -5.55
C VAL A 70 27.98 -8.40 -4.91
N LEU A 71 28.54 -8.33 -3.71
CA LEU A 71 28.85 -7.08 -3.01
C LEU A 71 29.87 -6.20 -3.76
N ALA A 72 30.72 -6.81 -4.59
CA ALA A 72 31.67 -6.13 -5.46
C ALA A 72 31.09 -5.72 -6.83
N GLY A 73 29.78 -5.86 -7.05
CA GLY A 73 29.10 -5.41 -8.28
C GLY A 73 29.05 -6.42 -9.42
N ALA A 74 29.34 -7.70 -9.18
CA ALA A 74 29.36 -8.71 -10.25
C ALA A 74 28.01 -8.89 -10.96
N LEU A 75 26.89 -8.52 -10.33
CA LEU A 75 25.55 -8.64 -10.90
C LEU A 75 25.32 -7.75 -12.13
N ASP A 76 26.13 -6.71 -12.36
CA ASP A 76 25.99 -5.80 -13.50
C ASP A 76 26.08 -6.52 -14.86
N GLY A 77 26.82 -7.63 -14.91
CA GLY A 77 26.97 -8.44 -16.12
C GLY A 77 25.84 -9.44 -16.40
N TYR A 78 24.77 -9.47 -15.59
CA TYR A 78 23.70 -10.46 -15.66
C TYR A 78 22.33 -9.80 -15.82
N GLY A 79 21.40 -10.50 -16.48
CA GLY A 79 20.00 -10.06 -16.60
C GLY A 79 19.08 -10.73 -15.58
N VAL A 80 19.40 -11.97 -15.20
CA VAL A 80 18.60 -12.77 -14.28
C VAL A 80 19.51 -13.41 -13.23
N VAL A 81 19.13 -13.28 -11.95
CA VAL A 81 19.78 -13.95 -10.82
C VAL A 81 18.83 -14.97 -10.19
N VAL A 82 19.35 -16.16 -9.91
CA VAL A 82 18.63 -17.25 -9.27
C VAL A 82 19.20 -17.46 -7.88
N ILE A 83 18.35 -17.53 -6.87
CA ILE A 83 18.70 -17.89 -5.49
C ILE A 83 18.10 -19.26 -5.18
N PRO A 84 18.88 -20.36 -5.32
CA PRO A 84 18.36 -21.72 -5.13
C PRO A 84 17.88 -22.01 -3.71
N TYR A 85 18.70 -21.65 -2.70
CA TYR A 85 18.35 -21.60 -1.29
C TYR A 85 19.56 -21.03 -0.53
N ALA A 86 19.46 -19.81 -0.01
CA ALA A 86 20.57 -19.11 0.65
C ALA A 86 20.16 -18.42 1.96
N PRO A 87 19.81 -19.18 3.01
CA PRO A 87 19.30 -18.63 4.28
C PRO A 87 20.32 -17.75 5.02
N ASN A 88 21.63 -17.89 4.75
CA ASN A 88 22.68 -17.13 5.41
C ASN A 88 23.08 -15.84 4.66
N LEU A 89 22.35 -15.43 3.62
CA LEU A 89 22.62 -14.17 2.92
C LEU A 89 22.59 -12.98 3.88
N SER A 90 23.70 -12.22 3.89
CA SER A 90 23.80 -10.98 4.67
C SER A 90 22.74 -9.96 4.24
N GLY A 91 22.42 -9.03 5.14
CA GLY A 91 21.54 -7.91 4.80
C GLY A 91 22.07 -7.10 3.61
N GLY A 92 23.39 -6.92 3.51
CA GLY A 92 24.03 -6.23 2.39
C GLY A 92 23.82 -6.94 1.06
N ALA A 93 23.97 -8.27 1.01
CA ALA A 93 23.77 -9.03 -0.21
C ALA A 93 22.31 -9.01 -0.68
N ARG A 94 21.36 -9.12 0.26
CA ARG A 94 19.93 -8.99 -0.03
C ARG A 94 19.59 -7.61 -0.59
N ALA A 95 20.16 -6.55 0.00
CA ALA A 95 20.02 -5.19 -0.51
C ALA A 95 20.61 -5.03 -1.92
N THR A 96 21.77 -5.62 -2.21
CA THR A 96 22.37 -5.58 -3.55
C THR A 96 21.53 -6.33 -4.58
N VAL A 97 20.92 -7.48 -4.24
CA VAL A 97 19.99 -8.17 -5.16
C VAL A 97 18.73 -7.33 -5.39
N LYS A 98 18.22 -6.67 -4.36
CA LYS A 98 17.07 -5.76 -4.49
C LYS A 98 17.41 -4.60 -5.43
N SER A 99 18.55 -3.96 -5.21
CA SER A 99 19.10 -2.88 -6.05
C SER A 99 19.28 -3.34 -7.50
N PHE A 100 19.81 -4.55 -7.72
CA PHE A 100 19.91 -5.19 -9.03
C PHE A 100 18.55 -5.30 -9.75
N CYS A 101 17.49 -5.64 -9.01
CA CYS A 101 16.14 -5.75 -9.56
C CYS A 101 15.54 -4.38 -9.87
N SER A 102 15.76 -3.39 -9.00
CA SER A 102 15.41 -1.99 -9.25
C SER A 102 16.13 -1.43 -10.48
N ASP A 103 17.32 -1.93 -10.80
CA ASP A 103 18.08 -1.63 -12.02
C ASP A 103 17.63 -2.43 -13.26
N GLY A 104 16.40 -2.94 -13.23
CA GLY A 104 15.82 -3.68 -14.35
C GLY A 104 16.21 -5.16 -14.42
N GLY A 105 17.10 -5.63 -13.53
CA GLY A 105 17.40 -7.06 -13.38
C GLY A 105 16.19 -7.84 -12.87
N LYS A 106 16.24 -9.17 -12.99
CA LYS A 106 15.15 -10.06 -12.54
C LYS A 106 15.65 -11.13 -11.60
N VAL A 107 14.83 -11.51 -10.62
CA VAL A 107 15.20 -12.50 -9.61
C VAL A 107 14.26 -13.71 -9.64
N MET A 108 14.85 -14.88 -9.43
CA MET A 108 14.14 -16.14 -9.19
C MET A 108 14.47 -16.65 -7.80
N CYS A 109 13.46 -16.87 -6.96
CA CYS A 109 13.63 -17.38 -5.60
C CYS A 109 12.87 -18.69 -5.39
N PHE A 110 13.45 -19.57 -4.57
CA PHE A 110 12.91 -20.87 -4.22
C PHE A 110 12.75 -20.95 -2.70
N TYR A 111 11.55 -21.28 -2.23
CA TYR A 111 11.12 -21.42 -0.83
C TYR A 111 11.13 -20.12 0.01
N ALA A 112 12.22 -19.36 0.00
CA ALA A 112 12.38 -18.13 0.77
C ALA A 112 12.40 -16.90 -0.14
N THR A 113 11.80 -15.80 0.32
CA THR A 113 11.68 -14.55 -0.42
C THR A 113 12.83 -13.58 -0.17
N TYR A 114 13.56 -13.73 0.93
CA TYR A 114 14.68 -12.85 1.33
C TYR A 114 14.32 -11.36 1.50
N GLY A 115 13.04 -11.02 1.66
CA GLY A 115 12.58 -9.63 1.67
C GLY A 115 12.42 -9.01 0.27
N LEU A 116 12.32 -9.86 -0.76
CA LEU A 116 12.14 -9.49 -2.17
C LEU A 116 10.71 -9.75 -2.66
N GLU A 117 9.70 -9.79 -1.77
CA GLU A 117 8.31 -10.11 -2.12
C GLU A 117 7.82 -9.29 -3.32
N GLY A 118 8.02 -7.98 -3.30
CA GLY A 118 7.64 -7.10 -4.41
C GLY A 118 8.38 -7.42 -5.70
N GLN A 119 9.69 -7.66 -5.64
CA GLN A 119 10.48 -8.06 -6.81
C GLN A 119 10.04 -9.43 -7.36
N LEU A 120 9.46 -10.30 -6.52
CA LEU A 120 8.95 -11.61 -6.92
C LEU A 120 7.48 -11.59 -7.40
N GLY A 121 6.82 -10.42 -7.42
CA GLY A 121 5.39 -10.32 -7.75
C GLY A 121 4.48 -10.84 -6.63
N LEU A 122 4.92 -10.78 -5.37
CA LEU A 122 4.19 -11.28 -4.22
C LEU A 122 3.82 -10.16 -3.25
N SER A 123 2.68 -10.28 -2.60
CA SER A 123 2.33 -9.49 -1.42
C SER A 123 2.78 -10.15 -0.12
N GLY A 124 3.16 -11.43 -0.18
CA GLY A 124 3.69 -12.18 0.94
C GLY A 124 3.68 -13.68 0.66
N THR A 125 3.96 -14.47 1.70
CA THR A 125 3.86 -15.93 1.67
C THR A 125 3.26 -16.45 2.96
N THR A 126 2.51 -17.54 2.89
CA THR A 126 2.00 -18.26 4.07
C THR A 126 2.66 -19.62 4.19
N TYR A 127 3.23 -19.93 5.35
CA TYR A 127 3.77 -21.26 5.61
C TYR A 127 2.64 -22.28 5.73
N VAL A 128 2.70 -23.36 4.94
CA VAL A 128 1.71 -24.44 4.95
C VAL A 128 2.40 -25.76 5.29
N PRO A 129 2.14 -26.35 6.46
CA PRO A 129 2.67 -27.66 6.82
C PRO A 129 1.85 -28.80 6.17
N ALA A 130 2.54 -29.87 5.79
CA ALA A 130 1.95 -31.11 5.28
C ALA A 130 2.73 -32.32 5.83
N ALA A 131 2.61 -32.55 7.15
CA ALA A 131 3.42 -33.53 7.88
C ALA A 131 3.38 -34.96 7.30
N GLU A 132 2.24 -35.37 6.72
CA GLU A 132 2.08 -36.70 6.11
C GLU A 132 2.68 -36.82 4.70
N ARG A 133 3.22 -35.73 4.13
CA ARG A 133 3.83 -35.70 2.77
C ARG A 133 2.89 -36.22 1.68
N ARG A 134 1.59 -35.99 1.83
CA ARG A 134 0.58 -36.38 0.83
C ARG A 134 0.06 -35.20 0.02
N LEU A 135 0.13 -33.99 0.56
CA LEU A 135 -0.50 -32.82 -0.05
C LEU A 135 0.30 -32.24 -1.23
N PHE A 136 1.63 -32.40 -1.20
CA PHE A 136 2.56 -31.82 -2.17
C PHE A 136 3.44 -32.91 -2.78
N ARG A 137 2.98 -33.54 -3.86
CA ARG A 137 3.63 -34.71 -4.49
C ARG A 137 4.06 -34.50 -5.93
N ARG A 138 3.30 -33.71 -6.68
CA ARG A 138 3.57 -33.46 -8.09
C ARG A 138 3.30 -32.00 -8.41
N VAL A 139 4.16 -31.43 -9.24
CA VAL A 139 4.00 -30.07 -9.74
C VAL A 139 3.47 -30.17 -11.16
N ARG A 140 2.29 -29.63 -11.42
CA ARG A 140 1.65 -29.61 -12.74
C ARG A 140 1.60 -28.18 -13.26
N PHE A 141 2.12 -27.97 -14.46
CA PHE A 141 2.11 -26.64 -15.09
C PHE A 141 0.79 -26.39 -15.82
N ARG A 142 0.33 -25.14 -15.77
CA ARG A 142 -0.88 -24.72 -16.47
C ARG A 142 -0.60 -24.57 -17.96
N GLN A 143 -1.47 -25.16 -18.78
CA GLN A 143 -1.31 -25.13 -20.23
C GLN A 143 -1.41 -23.69 -20.76
N GLY A 144 -0.45 -23.28 -21.59
CA GLY A 144 -0.43 -21.94 -22.18
C GLY A 144 0.04 -20.83 -21.23
N ALA A 145 0.44 -21.14 -20.00
CA ALA A 145 0.92 -20.13 -19.05
C ALA A 145 2.23 -19.48 -19.50
N LEU A 146 3.21 -20.29 -19.91
CA LEU A 146 4.44 -19.83 -20.57
C LEU A 146 4.85 -20.82 -21.67
N ASN A 147 5.48 -20.30 -22.72
CA ASN A 147 6.04 -21.13 -23.77
C ASN A 147 7.24 -21.95 -23.25
N GLY A 148 7.22 -23.26 -23.50
CA GLY A 148 8.34 -24.15 -23.18
C GLY A 148 8.34 -24.74 -21.76
N LEU A 149 7.26 -24.57 -20.98
CA LEU A 149 7.12 -25.27 -19.70
C LEU A 149 6.96 -26.80 -19.89
N PRO A 150 7.48 -27.62 -18.96
CA PRO A 150 7.20 -29.06 -18.96
C PRO A 150 5.73 -29.30 -18.57
N VAL A 151 5.21 -30.51 -18.82
CA VAL A 151 3.85 -30.86 -18.39
C VAL A 151 3.75 -30.92 -16.86
N ALA A 152 4.67 -31.65 -16.24
CA ALA A 152 4.75 -31.83 -14.79
C ALA A 152 6.08 -32.49 -14.40
N PHE A 153 6.40 -32.47 -13.10
CA PHE A 153 7.44 -33.31 -12.50
C PHE A 153 7.06 -33.71 -11.07
N ASP A 154 7.60 -34.84 -10.62
CA ASP A 154 7.36 -35.36 -9.27
C ASP A 154 8.38 -34.82 -8.27
N GLN A 155 7.88 -34.37 -7.12
CA GLN A 155 8.67 -34.08 -5.93
C GLN A 155 7.80 -34.09 -4.68
N THR A 156 8.30 -34.69 -3.60
CA THR A 156 7.55 -34.84 -2.35
C THR A 156 7.99 -33.85 -1.28
N SER A 157 7.09 -32.96 -0.87
CA SER A 157 7.35 -31.94 0.16
C SER A 157 6.48 -32.14 1.40
N TRP A 158 7.04 -31.81 2.59
CA TRP A 158 6.32 -31.82 3.86
C TRP A 158 5.85 -30.44 4.31
N ASN A 159 6.20 -29.39 3.56
CA ASN A 159 5.71 -28.03 3.73
C ASN A 159 5.85 -27.27 2.41
N ILE A 160 5.24 -26.09 2.36
CA ILE A 160 5.53 -25.07 1.35
C ILE A 160 5.48 -23.68 2.00
N SER A 161 6.08 -22.71 1.32
CA SER A 161 5.81 -21.30 1.49
C SER A 161 4.83 -20.89 0.39
N SER A 162 3.53 -20.98 0.67
CA SER A 162 2.48 -20.70 -0.32
C SER A 162 2.48 -19.22 -0.71
N PRO A 163 2.63 -18.88 -1.99
CA PRO A 163 2.65 -17.49 -2.43
C PRO A 163 1.29 -16.82 -2.25
N ILE A 164 1.32 -15.54 -1.86
CA ILE A 164 0.19 -14.61 -1.96
C ILE A 164 0.53 -13.68 -3.12
N SER A 165 -0.07 -13.91 -4.28
CA SER A 165 0.20 -13.16 -5.51
C SER A 165 -0.19 -11.69 -5.38
N ALA A 166 0.70 -10.80 -5.81
CA ALA A 166 0.34 -9.41 -6.06
C ALA A 166 -0.45 -9.30 -7.39
N PRO A 167 -1.21 -8.21 -7.61
CA PRO A 167 -1.84 -7.95 -8.91
C PRO A 167 -0.83 -8.01 -10.06
N GLY A 168 -1.22 -8.65 -11.17
CA GLY A 168 -0.34 -8.85 -12.33
C GLY A 168 0.56 -10.09 -12.27
N THR A 169 0.51 -10.87 -11.18
CA THR A 169 1.27 -12.11 -11.06
C THR A 169 0.47 -13.33 -11.51
N LEU A 170 1.05 -14.12 -12.41
CA LEU A 170 0.45 -15.33 -12.95
C LEU A 170 0.86 -16.56 -12.13
N VAL A 171 -0.11 -17.39 -11.74
CA VAL A 171 0.15 -18.75 -11.25
C VAL A 171 0.42 -19.65 -12.46
N ILE A 172 1.61 -20.23 -12.55
CA ILE A 172 2.01 -21.06 -13.71
C ILE A 172 2.05 -22.55 -13.40
N ALA A 173 2.04 -22.93 -12.12
CA ALA A 173 2.00 -24.33 -11.70
C ALA A 173 1.22 -24.52 -10.40
N ASP A 174 0.56 -25.65 -10.27
CA ASP A 174 -0.21 -26.08 -9.11
C ASP A 174 0.39 -27.35 -8.50
N TRP A 175 0.26 -27.50 -7.19
CA TRP A 175 0.59 -28.74 -6.49
C TRP A 175 -0.55 -29.75 -6.58
N LEU A 176 -0.22 -31.00 -6.89
CA LEU A 176 -1.11 -32.15 -6.79
C LEU A 176 -0.75 -33.01 -5.56
N ASN A 177 -1.77 -33.59 -4.96
CA ASN A 177 -1.66 -34.52 -3.84
C ASN A 177 -1.20 -35.92 -4.31
N ALA A 178 -1.04 -36.86 -3.38
CA ALA A 178 -0.61 -38.23 -3.64
C ALA A 178 -1.59 -39.02 -4.53
N GLU A 179 -2.83 -38.58 -4.60
CA GLU A 179 -3.90 -39.15 -5.42
C GLU A 179 -3.95 -38.53 -6.83
N GLY A 180 -3.12 -37.50 -7.09
CA GLY A 180 -3.07 -36.78 -8.36
C GLY A 180 -4.11 -35.66 -8.50
N GLU A 181 -4.79 -35.30 -7.43
CA GLU A 181 -5.81 -34.24 -7.37
C GLU A 181 -5.19 -32.90 -6.97
N GLU A 182 -5.83 -31.79 -7.34
CA GLU A 182 -5.35 -30.45 -6.98
C GLU A 182 -5.39 -30.21 -5.48
N SER A 183 -4.26 -29.77 -4.92
CA SER A 183 -4.15 -29.47 -3.48
C SER A 183 -4.78 -28.12 -3.09
N GLY A 184 -5.13 -27.28 -4.07
CA GLY A 184 -5.55 -25.89 -3.85
C GLY A 184 -4.40 -24.90 -3.65
N TYR A 185 -3.13 -25.34 -3.74
CA TYR A 185 -1.96 -24.48 -3.55
C TYR A 185 -1.13 -24.33 -4.83
N ALA A 186 -0.72 -23.08 -5.09
CA ALA A 186 0.19 -22.75 -6.19
C ALA A 186 1.62 -23.25 -5.89
N ALA A 187 2.24 -23.89 -6.88
CA ALA A 187 3.63 -24.33 -6.80
C ALA A 187 4.60 -23.27 -7.32
N ALA A 188 4.23 -22.55 -8.39
CA ALA A 188 5.07 -21.53 -9.00
C ALA A 188 4.25 -20.34 -9.49
N THR A 189 4.79 -19.14 -9.28
CA THR A 189 4.24 -17.87 -9.75
C THR A 189 5.29 -17.09 -10.52
N ILE A 190 4.85 -16.30 -11.50
CA ILE A 190 5.72 -15.42 -12.28
C ILE A 190 5.02 -14.09 -12.55
N SER A 191 5.80 -13.01 -12.59
CA SER A 191 5.40 -11.68 -13.05
C SER A 191 6.53 -11.10 -13.90
N ASP A 192 6.31 -9.90 -14.43
CA ASP A 192 7.36 -9.15 -15.15
C ASP A 192 8.49 -8.73 -14.21
N SER A 193 8.30 -8.76 -12.89
CA SER A 193 9.33 -8.41 -11.91
C SER A 193 10.19 -9.60 -11.49
N GLY A 194 9.64 -10.82 -11.43
CA GLY A 194 10.36 -11.98 -10.92
C GLY A 194 9.59 -13.29 -10.91
N PHE A 195 10.20 -14.32 -10.34
CA PHE A 195 9.66 -15.68 -10.26
C PHE A 195 9.82 -16.26 -8.86
N PHE A 196 8.78 -16.91 -8.35
CA PHE A 196 8.83 -17.60 -7.08
C PHE A 196 8.31 -19.04 -7.19
N PHE A 197 9.03 -19.95 -6.54
CA PHE A 197 8.62 -21.34 -6.38
C PHE A 197 8.45 -21.65 -4.89
N SER A 198 7.32 -22.25 -4.52
CA SER A 198 6.86 -22.34 -3.12
C SER A 198 7.69 -23.27 -2.22
N HIS A 199 8.72 -23.94 -2.73
CA HIS A 199 9.55 -24.91 -2.01
C HIS A 199 10.99 -24.97 -2.57
N ILE A 200 11.90 -25.69 -1.89
CA ILE A 200 13.19 -26.04 -2.48
C ILE A 200 12.98 -27.13 -3.54
N LEU A 201 13.77 -27.15 -4.62
CA LEU A 201 13.62 -28.16 -5.67
C LEU A 201 14.26 -29.49 -5.26
N ILE A 202 13.43 -30.53 -5.17
CA ILE A 202 13.82 -31.89 -4.77
C ILE A 202 13.23 -32.97 -5.69
N PRO A 203 13.44 -32.88 -7.02
CA PRO A 203 12.90 -33.85 -7.98
C PRO A 203 13.35 -35.29 -7.68
N GLU A 204 12.47 -36.27 -7.93
CA GLU A 204 12.66 -37.66 -7.50
C GLU A 204 13.58 -38.50 -8.41
N GLY A 205 13.91 -38.01 -9.61
CA GLY A 205 14.84 -38.68 -10.52
C GLY A 205 15.30 -37.83 -11.71
N PRO A 206 16.11 -38.38 -12.62
CA PRO A 206 16.70 -37.63 -13.74
C PRO A 206 15.69 -37.01 -14.70
N ALA A 207 14.53 -37.66 -14.91
CA ALA A 207 13.46 -37.11 -15.74
C ALA A 207 12.82 -35.88 -15.08
N ASP A 208 12.60 -35.94 -13.76
CA ASP A 208 12.08 -34.83 -12.97
C ASP A 208 13.11 -33.70 -12.84
N GLU A 209 14.41 -34.03 -12.73
CA GLU A 209 15.50 -33.04 -12.79
C GLU A 209 15.51 -32.29 -14.13
N ALA A 210 15.35 -32.99 -15.25
CA ALA A 210 15.29 -32.36 -16.58
C ALA A 210 14.01 -31.51 -16.75
N ALA A 211 12.87 -31.97 -16.24
CA ALA A 211 11.62 -31.20 -16.26
C ALA A 211 11.72 -29.95 -15.38
N ALA A 212 12.25 -30.05 -14.15
CA ALA A 212 12.50 -28.90 -13.29
C ALA A 212 13.49 -27.91 -13.94
N GLY A 213 14.56 -28.40 -14.59
CA GLY A 213 15.46 -27.58 -15.39
C GLY A 213 14.75 -26.85 -16.54
N THR A 214 13.80 -27.52 -17.20
CA THR A 214 13.01 -26.95 -18.30
C THR A 214 12.12 -25.82 -17.81
N MET A 215 11.50 -25.96 -16.63
CA MET A 215 10.79 -24.86 -15.97
C MET A 215 11.72 -23.67 -15.75
N ILE A 216 12.88 -23.87 -15.14
CA ILE A 216 13.81 -22.76 -14.82
C ILE A 216 14.21 -22.04 -16.11
N LYS A 217 14.52 -22.80 -17.17
CA LYS A 217 14.87 -22.25 -18.48
C LYS A 217 13.75 -21.41 -19.11
N ALA A 218 12.52 -21.91 -19.09
CA ALA A 218 11.36 -21.20 -19.63
C ALA A 218 11.07 -19.91 -18.84
N SER A 219 11.08 -19.99 -17.51
CA SER A 219 10.85 -18.83 -16.63
C SER A 219 11.98 -17.80 -16.75
N ALA A 220 13.25 -18.22 -16.81
CA ALA A 220 14.36 -17.31 -17.02
C ALA A 220 14.33 -16.65 -18.41
N ALA A 221 13.89 -17.37 -19.45
CA ALA A 221 13.71 -16.80 -20.79
C ALA A 221 12.58 -15.76 -20.82
N TYR A 222 11.47 -16.00 -20.10
CA TYR A 222 10.42 -15.00 -19.90
C TYR A 222 10.99 -13.75 -19.20
N LEU A 223 11.65 -13.93 -18.06
CA LEU A 223 12.21 -12.81 -17.30
C LEU A 223 13.27 -12.03 -18.09
N ALA A 224 14.10 -12.73 -18.89
CA ALA A 224 15.10 -12.11 -19.74
C ALA A 224 14.50 -11.11 -20.75
N GLN A 225 13.29 -11.36 -21.25
CA GLN A 225 12.57 -10.45 -22.16
C GLN A 225 12.07 -9.18 -21.45
N HIS A 226 11.94 -9.24 -20.12
CA HIS A 226 11.47 -8.13 -19.28
C HIS A 226 12.62 -7.39 -18.60
N VAL A 227 13.88 -7.79 -18.85
CA VAL A 227 15.06 -7.05 -18.35
C VAL A 227 15.07 -5.67 -19.00
N THR A 228 14.98 -4.63 -18.18
CA THR A 228 15.03 -3.25 -18.67
C THR A 228 16.45 -2.70 -18.60
N PRO A 229 16.78 -1.68 -19.41
CA PRO A 229 18.04 -0.95 -19.28
C PRO A 229 18.22 -0.38 -17.87
N ARG A 230 19.47 -0.09 -17.52
CA ARG A 230 19.80 0.63 -16.29
C ARG A 230 19.06 1.98 -16.29
N GLN A 231 18.42 2.29 -15.16
CA GLN A 231 17.57 3.48 -15.04
C GLN A 231 18.43 4.74 -14.84
N ASP A 232 18.07 5.83 -15.53
CA ASP A 232 18.78 7.12 -15.49
C ASP A 232 18.60 7.87 -14.17
N ILE A 233 17.52 7.57 -13.44
CA ILE A 233 17.17 8.18 -12.16
C ILE A 233 17.45 7.16 -11.05
N ALA A 234 18.14 7.60 -9.99
CA ALA A 234 18.33 6.83 -8.76
C ALA A 234 17.70 7.55 -7.56
N ILE A 235 16.92 6.83 -6.77
CA ILE A 235 16.47 7.20 -5.43
C ILE A 235 17.46 6.60 -4.43
N VAL A 236 18.08 7.43 -3.59
CA VAL A 236 19.07 6.99 -2.60
C VAL A 236 18.38 6.78 -1.26
N TYR A 237 18.33 5.52 -0.84
CA TYR A 237 17.79 5.06 0.43
C TYR A 237 18.80 5.34 1.56
N GLY A 238 18.39 6.17 2.54
CA GLY A 238 19.22 6.64 3.66
C GLY A 238 19.53 5.61 4.75
N THR A 239 20.15 4.49 4.39
CA THR A 239 20.63 3.45 5.32
C THR A 239 21.57 3.95 6.41
N LEU A 240 22.42 4.94 6.14
CA LEU A 240 23.31 5.56 7.13
C LEU A 240 22.51 6.37 8.14
N SER A 241 21.46 7.05 7.69
CA SER A 241 20.55 7.82 8.55
C SER A 241 19.78 6.91 9.51
N GLU A 242 19.38 5.73 9.04
CA GLU A 242 18.78 4.69 9.88
C GLU A 242 19.76 4.17 10.94
N ARG A 243 20.98 3.82 10.52
CA ARG A 243 22.00 3.28 11.43
C ARG A 243 22.42 4.29 12.50
N ALA A 244 22.44 5.57 12.17
CA ALA A 244 22.74 6.65 13.12
C ALA A 244 21.58 6.94 14.08
N GLY A 245 20.38 6.40 13.84
CA GLY A 245 19.19 6.65 14.67
C GLY A 245 18.54 8.02 14.43
N HIS A 246 18.87 8.70 13.33
CA HIS A 246 18.27 9.99 12.97
C HIS A 246 16.87 9.85 12.36
N SER A 247 16.58 8.70 11.76
CA SER A 247 15.25 8.30 11.33
C SER A 247 15.08 6.79 11.49
N ASP A 248 13.83 6.30 11.60
CA ASP A 248 13.57 4.86 11.64
C ASP A 248 13.37 4.30 10.22
N ALA A 249 13.55 2.99 10.07
CA ALA A 249 13.46 2.34 8.76
C ALA A 249 12.06 2.40 8.14
N ARG A 250 11.01 2.55 8.95
CA ARG A 250 9.64 2.71 8.43
C ARG A 250 9.46 4.07 7.79
N GLN A 251 10.04 5.11 8.38
CA GLN A 251 9.97 6.47 7.86
C GLN A 251 10.80 6.60 6.57
N VAL A 252 12.07 6.20 6.55
CA VAL A 252 12.90 6.24 5.33
C VAL A 252 12.26 5.43 4.20
N GLY A 253 11.84 4.20 4.49
CA GLY A 253 11.15 3.36 3.51
C GLY A 253 9.83 3.95 3.03
N ARG A 254 9.11 4.72 3.86
CA ARG A 254 7.91 5.45 3.42
C ARG A 254 8.28 6.55 2.43
N MET A 255 9.33 7.32 2.68
CA MET A 255 9.76 8.42 1.81
C MET A 255 10.20 7.93 0.43
N VAL A 256 10.91 6.80 0.39
CA VAL A 256 11.27 6.15 -0.87
C VAL A 256 10.00 5.76 -1.64
N ARG A 257 9.02 5.10 -1.00
CA ARG A 257 7.75 4.72 -1.68
C ARG A 257 6.95 5.92 -2.19
N GLU A 258 6.90 7.02 -1.45
CA GLU A 258 6.22 8.25 -1.90
C GLU A 258 6.92 8.81 -3.14
N MET A 259 8.26 8.78 -3.20
CA MET A 259 9.03 9.21 -4.37
C MET A 259 8.86 8.25 -5.56
N GLU A 260 8.91 6.93 -5.33
CA GLU A 260 8.62 5.91 -6.37
C GLU A 260 7.25 6.18 -6.99
N GLN A 261 6.21 6.40 -6.16
CA GLN A 261 4.86 6.72 -6.63
C GLN A 261 4.79 7.98 -7.49
N ILE A 262 5.53 9.03 -7.13
CA ILE A 262 5.58 10.28 -7.91
C ILE A 262 6.24 10.06 -9.27
N LEU A 263 7.36 9.33 -9.32
CA LEU A 263 8.09 9.06 -10.55
C LEU A 263 7.33 8.08 -11.47
N ASP A 264 6.72 7.03 -10.90
CA ASP A 264 5.88 6.09 -11.64
C ASP A 264 4.69 6.80 -12.30
N ALA A 265 4.03 7.71 -11.57
CA ALA A 265 2.93 8.51 -12.12
C ALA A 265 3.38 9.47 -13.24
N ALA A 266 4.64 9.89 -13.25
CA ALA A 266 5.25 10.65 -14.34
C ALA A 266 5.74 9.77 -15.50
N GLY A 267 5.70 8.44 -15.37
CA GLY A 267 6.27 7.51 -16.35
C GLY A 267 7.80 7.48 -16.35
N LEU A 268 8.43 7.83 -15.24
CA LEU A 268 9.88 7.93 -15.10
C LEU A 268 10.46 6.67 -14.43
N GLY A 269 11.15 5.87 -15.24
CA GLY A 269 11.87 4.71 -14.75
C GLY A 269 13.00 5.09 -13.79
N HIS A 270 13.09 4.38 -12.67
CA HIS A 270 14.00 4.73 -11.59
C HIS A 270 14.51 3.49 -10.85
N ALA A 271 15.63 3.65 -10.16
CA ALA A 271 16.25 2.63 -9.32
C ALA A 271 16.28 3.08 -7.86
N VAL A 272 16.29 2.14 -6.92
CA VAL A 272 16.52 2.42 -5.49
C VAL A 272 17.90 1.90 -5.11
N LEU A 273 18.79 2.80 -4.73
CA LEU A 273 20.17 2.53 -4.33
C LEU A 273 20.34 2.79 -2.83
N THR A 274 21.15 2.00 -2.14
CA THR A 274 21.56 2.31 -0.77
C THR A 274 22.73 3.30 -0.74
N ASP A 275 22.97 3.97 0.38
CA ASP A 275 24.17 4.82 0.53
C ASP A 275 25.47 4.02 0.25
N GLN A 276 25.51 2.73 0.62
CA GLN A 276 26.67 1.87 0.34
C GLN A 276 26.82 1.53 -1.15
N ASP A 277 25.73 1.44 -1.90
CA ASP A 277 25.81 1.29 -3.36
C ASP A 277 26.40 2.57 -3.97
N VAL A 278 25.99 3.74 -3.47
CA VAL A 278 26.56 5.04 -3.89
C VAL A 278 28.06 5.10 -3.57
N GLU A 279 28.49 4.70 -2.38
CA GLU A 279 29.92 4.61 -1.99
C GLU A 279 30.74 3.75 -2.96
N ARG A 280 30.15 2.69 -3.50
CA ARG A 280 30.76 1.78 -4.48
C ARG A 280 30.74 2.31 -5.92
N GLY A 281 30.21 3.51 -6.14
CA GLY A 281 30.15 4.14 -7.46
C GLY A 281 28.88 3.81 -8.25
N ALA A 282 27.82 3.32 -7.61
CA ALA A 282 26.59 2.96 -8.32
C ALA A 282 25.94 4.15 -9.05
N LEU A 283 26.29 5.42 -8.76
CA LEU A 283 25.77 6.56 -9.53
C LEU A 283 26.40 6.71 -10.93
N GLU A 284 27.49 6.00 -11.23
CA GLU A 284 28.15 6.10 -12.53
C GLU A 284 27.19 5.75 -13.69
N GLY A 285 27.17 6.61 -14.72
CA GLY A 285 26.33 6.45 -15.91
C GLY A 285 24.86 6.87 -15.74
N ARG A 286 24.44 7.33 -14.56
CA ARG A 286 23.11 7.91 -14.35
C ARG A 286 23.10 9.42 -14.61
N ARG A 287 21.90 10.01 -14.59
CA ARG A 287 21.69 11.44 -14.83
C ARG A 287 21.14 12.17 -13.62
N VAL A 288 20.31 11.51 -12.80
CA VAL A 288 19.69 12.13 -11.62
C VAL A 288 19.84 11.22 -10.39
N ALA A 289 20.19 11.82 -9.25
CA ALA A 289 20.18 11.19 -7.94
C ALA A 289 19.26 11.97 -6.98
N ILE A 290 18.27 11.30 -6.42
CA ILE A 290 17.25 11.87 -5.52
C ILE A 290 17.50 11.33 -4.11
N PHE A 291 17.52 12.20 -3.12
CA PHE A 291 17.74 11.89 -1.71
C PHE A 291 16.48 12.29 -0.93
N PRO A 292 15.49 11.37 -0.76
CA PRO A 292 14.19 11.71 -0.19
C PRO A 292 14.25 12.05 1.30
N LEU A 293 15.20 11.45 2.03
CA LEU A 293 15.37 11.67 3.48
C LEU A 293 16.75 11.12 3.94
N ASN A 294 17.82 11.89 3.74
CA ASN A 294 19.19 11.46 4.00
C ASN A 294 19.92 12.46 4.92
N PHE A 295 19.74 12.30 6.23
CA PHE A 295 20.39 13.11 7.27
C PHE A 295 21.90 12.90 7.31
N GLU A 296 22.33 11.64 7.20
CA GLU A 296 23.73 11.22 7.27
C GLU A 296 24.24 10.84 5.89
N VAL A 297 25.42 11.36 5.56
CA VAL A 297 26.15 11.07 4.32
C VAL A 297 27.62 10.89 4.68
N SER A 298 28.19 9.74 4.32
CA SER A 298 29.60 9.45 4.62
C SER A 298 30.55 10.30 3.75
N GLU A 299 31.83 10.34 4.10
CA GLU A 299 32.82 11.00 3.25
C GLU A 299 32.98 10.31 1.89
N ALA A 300 32.92 8.97 1.88
CA ALA A 300 33.03 8.17 0.66
C ALA A 300 31.81 8.39 -0.25
N GLU A 301 30.60 8.41 0.33
CA GLU A 301 29.38 8.70 -0.40
C GLU A 301 29.41 10.11 -0.98
N ALA A 302 29.75 11.10 -0.16
CA ALA A 302 29.83 12.49 -0.61
C ALA A 302 30.88 12.69 -1.73
N ALA A 303 31.98 11.94 -1.70
CA ALA A 303 32.97 11.96 -2.77
C ALA A 303 32.41 11.39 -4.09
N GLN A 304 31.65 10.30 -4.02
CA GLN A 304 31.00 9.70 -5.20
C GLN A 304 29.90 10.60 -5.78
N VAL A 305 29.09 11.23 -4.93
CA VAL A 305 28.05 12.19 -5.37
C VAL A 305 28.68 13.42 -6.02
N ARG A 306 29.79 13.95 -5.47
CA ARG A 306 30.52 15.05 -6.12
C ARG A 306 31.06 14.65 -7.48
N ARG A 307 31.70 13.49 -7.59
CA ARG A 307 32.19 12.96 -8.88
C ARG A 307 31.05 12.79 -9.89
N PHE A 308 29.90 12.30 -9.45
CA PHE A 308 28.70 12.17 -10.27
C PHE A 308 28.24 13.54 -10.81
N VAL A 309 28.19 14.58 -9.98
CA VAL A 309 27.84 15.95 -10.41
C VAL A 309 28.90 16.52 -11.36
N GLU A 310 30.19 16.31 -11.09
CA GLU A 310 31.29 16.70 -11.99
C GLU A 310 31.20 16.05 -13.37
N GLN A 311 30.64 14.84 -13.45
CA GLN A 311 30.37 14.11 -14.69
C GLN A 311 29.05 14.53 -15.38
N GLY A 312 28.37 15.55 -14.86
CA GLY A 312 27.12 16.08 -15.43
C GLY A 312 25.84 15.56 -14.76
N GLY A 313 25.95 14.75 -13.71
CA GLY A 313 24.81 14.32 -12.90
C GLY A 313 24.12 15.47 -12.16
N ARG A 314 22.89 15.24 -11.73
CA ARG A 314 22.04 16.21 -11.01
C ARG A 314 21.54 15.63 -9.71
N VAL A 315 21.50 16.46 -8.66
CA VAL A 315 21.07 16.03 -7.32
C VAL A 315 19.77 16.69 -6.94
N ILE A 316 18.83 15.92 -6.41
CA ILE A 316 17.60 16.42 -5.80
C ILE A 316 17.60 15.99 -4.33
N GLY A 317 17.51 16.94 -3.40
CA GLY A 317 17.39 16.65 -1.96
C GLY A 317 16.02 17.04 -1.43
N CYS A 318 15.44 16.23 -0.54
CA CYS A 318 14.16 16.54 0.09
C CYS A 318 14.29 16.58 1.62
N PHE A 319 13.73 17.62 2.23
CA PHE A 319 13.71 17.88 3.67
C PHE A 319 15.08 17.84 4.35
N SER A 320 15.67 16.67 4.55
CA SER A 320 17.00 16.53 5.11
C SER A 320 17.97 15.98 4.08
N LEU A 321 19.05 16.73 3.87
CA LEU A 321 20.20 16.34 3.08
C LEU A 321 21.46 16.62 3.90
N GLY A 322 22.34 15.63 4.03
CA GLY A 322 23.58 15.75 4.78
C GLY A 322 24.39 16.99 4.36
N ALA A 323 24.95 17.71 5.33
CA ALA A 323 25.61 19.01 5.12
C ALA A 323 26.71 19.01 4.04
N ARG A 324 27.32 17.83 3.79
CA ARG A 324 28.34 17.63 2.75
C ARG A 324 27.81 17.75 1.31
N LEU A 325 26.50 17.63 1.12
CA LEU A 325 25.82 17.67 -0.18
C LEU A 325 24.99 18.94 -0.40
N LEU A 326 24.65 19.70 0.65
CA LEU A 326 23.86 20.94 0.54
C LEU A 326 24.39 21.93 -0.52
N PRO A 327 25.71 22.16 -0.66
CA PRO A 327 26.21 23.06 -1.70
C PRO A 327 25.89 22.59 -3.13
N LEU A 328 25.73 21.28 -3.36
CA LEU A 328 25.42 20.74 -4.69
C LEU A 328 23.99 21.05 -5.14
N VAL A 329 23.11 21.40 -4.20
CA VAL A 329 21.71 21.76 -4.46
C VAL A 329 21.44 23.25 -4.21
N GLY A 330 22.50 24.07 -4.14
CA GLY A 330 22.40 25.52 -3.98
C GLY A 330 21.99 25.98 -2.58
N VAL A 331 22.25 25.18 -1.55
CA VAL A 331 21.96 25.52 -0.14
C VAL A 331 23.26 25.76 0.61
N SER A 332 23.41 26.94 1.22
CA SER A 332 24.58 27.27 2.05
C SER A 332 24.36 26.93 3.52
N GLU A 333 23.15 27.15 4.03
CA GLU A 333 22.75 26.92 5.41
C GLU A 333 21.36 26.29 5.47
N SER A 334 21.15 25.40 6.43
CA SER A 334 19.85 24.77 6.68
C SER A 334 19.62 24.60 8.17
N GLN A 335 18.45 25.01 8.67
CA GLN A 335 18.05 24.87 10.06
C GLN A 335 16.63 24.29 10.17
N PHE A 336 16.43 23.33 11.05
CA PHE A 336 15.11 22.77 11.29
C PHE A 336 14.20 23.77 12.01
N ARG A 337 12.96 23.93 11.52
CA ARG A 337 11.90 24.73 12.11
C ARG A 337 10.65 23.88 12.32
N ALA A 338 10.25 23.74 13.57
CA ALA A 338 8.96 23.15 13.93
C ALA A 338 7.81 24.15 13.69
N GLY A 339 6.73 23.69 13.07
CA GLY A 339 5.54 24.51 12.76
C GLY A 339 4.34 24.25 13.68
N GLY A 340 4.30 23.11 14.39
CA GLY A 340 3.21 22.80 15.33
C GLY A 340 1.84 22.59 14.66
N PRO A 341 0.73 22.53 15.43
CA PRO A 341 -0.62 22.27 14.91
C PRO A 341 -1.14 23.36 13.95
N ASP A 342 -0.68 24.61 14.13
CA ASP A 342 -1.09 25.77 13.35
C ASP A 342 -0.10 26.08 12.21
N SER A 343 0.54 25.06 11.65
CA SER A 343 1.61 25.26 10.66
C SER A 343 1.12 26.04 9.43
N PRO A 344 1.80 27.13 9.04
CA PRO A 344 1.40 27.95 7.91
C PRO A 344 1.80 27.36 6.54
N PHE A 345 2.49 26.21 6.49
CA PHE A 345 2.99 25.63 5.24
C PHE A 345 1.95 24.71 4.59
N GLN A 346 1.14 25.27 3.68
CA GLN A 346 -0.01 24.58 3.09
C GLN A 346 0.13 24.39 1.58
N GLU A 347 0.67 25.38 0.89
CA GLU A 347 0.75 25.40 -0.57
C GLU A 347 2.12 25.91 -1.03
N VAL A 348 2.69 25.26 -2.04
CA VAL A 348 3.86 25.76 -2.76
C VAL A 348 3.36 26.51 -3.99
N ARG A 349 3.68 27.80 -4.09
CA ARG A 349 3.36 28.60 -5.28
C ARG A 349 4.63 29.08 -5.95
N PHE A 350 4.65 28.92 -7.26
CA PHE A 350 5.78 29.33 -8.08
C PHE A 350 5.60 30.80 -8.48
N ASN A 351 6.65 31.59 -8.27
CA ASN A 351 6.69 32.98 -8.73
C ASN A 351 7.14 33.03 -10.19
N SER A 352 7.11 34.22 -10.79
CA SER A 352 7.52 34.43 -12.18
C SER A 352 8.99 34.10 -12.49
N ALA A 353 9.82 33.81 -11.49
CA ALA A 353 11.21 33.38 -11.68
C ALA A 353 11.36 31.86 -11.85
N ALA A 354 10.30 31.09 -11.57
CA ALA A 354 10.24 29.66 -11.82
C ALA A 354 10.30 29.37 -13.34
N PRO A 355 10.84 28.21 -13.74
CA PRO A 355 10.74 27.74 -15.12
C PRO A 355 9.29 27.75 -15.61
N GLU A 356 9.06 28.18 -16.86
CA GLU A 356 7.72 28.30 -17.47
C GLU A 356 6.90 27.00 -17.43
N ARG A 357 7.58 25.85 -17.39
CA ARG A 357 6.96 24.53 -17.36
C ARG A 357 6.51 24.07 -15.98
N PHE A 358 6.88 24.78 -14.91
CA PHE A 358 6.42 24.42 -13.56
C PHE A 358 4.94 24.80 -13.42
N PRO A 359 4.14 24.03 -12.66
CA PRO A 359 2.75 24.42 -12.40
C PRO A 359 2.71 25.73 -11.61
N ASP A 360 1.59 26.44 -11.63
CA ASP A 360 1.43 27.67 -10.81
C ASP A 360 1.54 27.38 -9.32
N SER A 361 0.92 26.28 -8.87
CA SER A 361 0.97 25.81 -7.49
C SER A 361 0.55 24.35 -7.31
N PHE A 362 0.93 23.78 -6.16
CA PHE A 362 0.42 22.49 -5.69
C PHE A 362 0.41 22.42 -4.15
N GLY A 363 -0.52 21.63 -3.60
CA GLY A 363 -0.69 21.48 -2.16
C GLY A 363 0.36 20.56 -1.54
N GLN A 364 1.06 21.06 -0.52
CA GLN A 364 2.01 20.31 0.30
C GLN A 364 1.84 20.76 1.74
N ARG A 365 1.11 19.99 2.54
CA ARG A 365 0.91 20.33 3.95
C ARG A 365 2.09 19.84 4.75
N SER A 366 2.77 20.75 5.43
CA SER A 366 3.88 20.37 6.29
C SER A 366 3.75 20.98 7.67
N ALA A 367 3.85 20.15 8.71
CA ALA A 367 3.94 20.62 10.08
C ALA A 367 5.32 21.19 10.42
N ASN A 368 6.35 20.92 9.62
CA ASN A 368 7.74 21.33 9.85
C ASN A 368 8.39 21.77 8.53
N THR A 369 9.45 22.58 8.58
CA THR A 369 10.23 22.93 7.38
C THR A 369 11.70 23.09 7.76
N MET A 370 12.58 23.00 6.77
CA MET A 370 13.94 23.49 6.87
C MET A 370 13.96 24.96 6.44
N GLU A 371 14.36 25.82 7.35
CA GLU A 371 14.70 27.19 6.98
C GLU A 371 16.07 27.15 6.29
N VAL A 372 16.10 27.57 5.03
CA VAL A 372 17.28 27.43 4.16
C VAL A 372 17.70 28.76 3.57
N ALA A 373 19.01 28.98 3.53
CA ALA A 373 19.61 30.11 2.83
C ALA A 373 20.03 29.67 1.41
N PRO A 374 19.55 30.33 0.34
CA PRO A 374 20.02 30.04 -1.01
C PRO A 374 21.48 30.49 -1.17
N ALA A 375 22.27 29.69 -1.88
CA ALA A 375 23.56 30.10 -2.41
C ALA A 375 23.37 31.18 -3.50
N ALA A 376 24.46 31.86 -3.91
CA ALA A 376 24.41 33.01 -4.80
C ALA A 376 23.75 32.74 -6.18
N ASP A 377 23.66 31.48 -6.59
CA ASP A 377 23.07 30.97 -7.83
C ASP A 377 21.72 30.26 -7.66
N GLY A 378 21.19 30.19 -6.43
CA GLY A 378 19.93 29.52 -6.11
C GLY A 378 18.69 30.38 -6.39
N LYS A 379 17.76 29.88 -7.22
CA LYS A 379 16.43 30.49 -7.39
C LYS A 379 15.49 30.01 -6.29
N VAL A 380 14.76 30.93 -5.66
CA VAL A 380 13.85 30.66 -4.53
C VAL A 380 12.39 30.63 -4.97
N ILE A 381 11.71 29.57 -4.58
CA ILE A 381 10.24 29.40 -4.64
C ILE A 381 9.72 29.36 -3.19
N ALA A 382 8.58 30.00 -2.90
CA ALA A 382 8.14 30.28 -1.53
C ALA A 382 6.86 29.54 -1.11
N TRP A 383 6.75 29.29 0.20
CA TRP A 383 5.56 28.79 0.86
C TRP A 383 4.44 29.82 0.92
N HIS A 384 3.19 29.35 0.82
CA HIS A 384 2.00 30.14 1.08
C HIS A 384 1.09 29.46 2.11
N ASP A 385 0.42 30.26 2.93
CA ASP A 385 -0.54 29.80 3.92
C ASP A 385 -1.91 29.44 3.33
N ALA A 386 -2.85 28.98 4.18
CA ALA A 386 -4.19 28.61 3.76
C ALA A 386 -5.00 29.79 3.15
N GLY A 387 -4.62 31.03 3.45
CA GLY A 387 -5.18 32.25 2.87
C GLY A 387 -4.48 32.69 1.58
N GLY A 388 -3.44 31.98 1.15
CA GLY A 388 -2.62 32.32 -0.02
C GLY A 388 -1.63 33.44 0.24
N VAL A 389 -1.23 33.68 1.49
CA VAL A 389 -0.22 34.68 1.86
C VAL A 389 1.17 34.04 1.86
N ASP A 390 2.13 34.67 1.19
CA ASP A 390 3.55 34.27 1.19
C ASP A 390 4.10 34.29 2.62
N THR A 391 4.65 33.17 3.08
CA THR A 391 5.18 33.05 4.44
C THR A 391 6.61 33.61 4.57
N GLY A 392 7.25 33.99 3.47
CA GLY A 392 8.64 34.45 3.41
C GLY A 392 9.68 33.34 3.60
N VAL A 393 9.24 32.06 3.60
CA VAL A 393 10.11 30.89 3.81
C VAL A 393 10.28 30.15 2.48
N PRO A 394 11.52 29.89 2.02
CA PRO A 394 11.77 29.09 0.83
C PRO A 394 11.20 27.67 0.95
N ALA A 395 10.40 27.29 -0.04
CA ALA A 395 9.88 25.94 -0.24
C ALA A 395 10.82 25.09 -1.11
N VAL A 396 11.31 25.67 -2.22
CA VAL A 396 12.20 25.01 -3.17
C VAL A 396 13.35 25.92 -3.55
N ILE A 397 14.55 25.36 -3.59
CA ILE A 397 15.76 25.99 -4.12
C ILE A 397 16.17 25.24 -5.38
N LEU A 398 16.40 25.97 -6.48
CA LEU A 398 16.88 25.41 -7.74
C LEU A 398 18.26 26.01 -8.08
N SER A 399 19.24 25.15 -8.37
CA SER A 399 20.58 25.52 -8.81
C SER A 399 20.93 24.85 -10.15
N PRO A 400 22.05 25.21 -10.80
CA PRO A 400 22.48 24.55 -12.03
C PRO A 400 22.81 23.06 -11.87
N THR A 401 23.16 22.62 -10.67
CA THR A 401 23.59 21.24 -10.36
C THR A 401 22.54 20.44 -9.61
N GLY A 402 21.46 21.06 -9.13
CA GLY A 402 20.46 20.35 -8.35
C GLY A 402 19.27 21.17 -7.88
N MET A 403 18.45 20.54 -7.05
CA MET A 403 17.24 21.11 -6.46
C MET A 403 17.09 20.64 -5.02
N PHE A 404 16.53 21.49 -4.15
CA PHE A 404 16.27 21.16 -2.75
C PHE A 404 14.85 21.54 -2.34
N PHE A 405 14.14 20.61 -1.73
CA PHE A 405 12.87 20.85 -1.05
C PHE A 405 13.13 21.05 0.44
N SER A 406 12.63 22.15 1.01
CA SER A 406 12.74 22.40 2.46
C SER A 406 11.81 21.54 3.30
N TYR A 407 11.04 20.65 2.69
CA TYR A 407 9.99 19.87 3.32
C TYR A 407 9.97 18.44 2.78
N ILE A 408 9.23 17.58 3.48
CA ILE A 408 9.00 16.21 3.01
C ILE A 408 8.04 16.28 1.83
N LEU A 409 8.50 15.87 0.66
CA LEU A 409 7.67 15.80 -0.54
C LEU A 409 6.77 14.57 -0.46
N TRP A 410 5.48 14.78 -0.24
CA TRP A 410 4.47 13.73 -0.26
C TRP A 410 3.92 13.56 -1.68
N ALA A 411 3.51 12.34 -2.06
CA ALA A 411 2.84 12.12 -3.34
C ALA A 411 1.57 12.97 -3.45
N GLY A 412 0.78 13.04 -2.37
CA GLY A 412 -0.33 13.98 -2.22
C GLY A 412 -1.26 14.01 -3.44
N ASP A 413 -1.42 15.19 -4.05
CA ASP A 413 -1.95 15.31 -5.41
C ASP A 413 -0.91 14.79 -6.41
N VAL A 414 -0.85 13.46 -6.52
CA VAL A 414 0.17 12.77 -7.31
C VAL A 414 0.17 13.22 -8.76
N SER A 415 -0.99 13.64 -9.28
CA SER A 415 -1.14 14.16 -10.64
C SER A 415 -0.31 15.44 -10.82
N ARG A 416 -0.47 16.43 -9.95
CA ARG A 416 0.31 17.69 -10.02
C ARG A 416 1.75 17.52 -9.56
N THR A 417 1.98 16.72 -8.53
CA THR A 417 3.33 16.50 -7.99
C THR A 417 4.21 15.73 -8.98
N SER A 418 3.67 14.76 -9.73
CA SER A 418 4.39 14.07 -10.82
C SER A 418 4.69 15.00 -12.00
N ASP A 419 3.75 15.84 -12.43
CA ASP A 419 3.99 16.85 -13.48
C ASP A 419 5.12 17.80 -13.11
N PHE A 420 5.10 18.29 -11.86
CA PHE A 420 6.16 19.15 -11.36
C PHE A 420 7.51 18.43 -11.30
N MET A 421 7.56 17.19 -10.78
CA MET A 421 8.80 16.43 -10.71
C MET A 421 9.37 16.11 -12.11
N LEU A 422 8.52 15.78 -13.08
CA LEU A 422 8.93 15.63 -14.48
C LEU A 422 9.52 16.93 -15.02
N ALA A 423 8.83 18.05 -14.86
CA ALA A 423 9.32 19.34 -15.32
C ALA A 423 10.65 19.73 -14.66
N ALA A 424 10.81 19.45 -13.36
CA ALA A 424 12.04 19.72 -12.63
C ALA A 424 13.21 18.83 -13.08
N ILE A 425 12.96 17.53 -13.32
CA ILE A 425 13.95 16.61 -13.86
C ILE A 425 14.36 17.04 -15.27
N CYS A 426 13.41 17.38 -16.14
CA CYS A 426 13.71 17.87 -17.48
C CYS A 426 14.53 19.17 -17.45
N GLN A 427 14.18 20.09 -16.56
CA GLN A 427 14.92 21.34 -16.35
C GLN A 427 16.37 21.11 -15.89
N LEU A 428 16.62 20.08 -15.08
CA LEU A 428 17.94 19.76 -14.55
C LEU A 428 18.78 18.92 -15.51
N ALA A 429 18.18 17.89 -16.10
CA ALA A 429 18.89 16.77 -16.72
C ALA A 429 18.63 16.62 -18.23
N GLY A 430 17.64 17.30 -18.82
CA GLY A 430 17.35 17.28 -20.26
C GLY A 430 15.90 16.89 -20.60
N ASP A 431 15.40 17.40 -21.73
CA ASP A 431 13.99 17.29 -22.13
C ASP A 431 13.56 15.91 -22.68
N ASP A 432 14.49 15.00 -22.93
CA ASP A 432 14.23 13.67 -23.47
C ASP A 432 13.43 12.77 -22.53
N PHE A 433 13.42 13.05 -21.22
CA PHE A 433 12.50 12.39 -20.28
C PHE A 433 11.01 12.60 -20.62
N TYR A 434 10.65 13.66 -21.36
CA TYR A 434 9.29 13.83 -21.86
C TYR A 434 8.90 12.75 -22.87
N ALA A 435 9.85 12.15 -23.60
CA ALA A 435 9.55 11.07 -24.53
C ALA A 435 9.06 9.83 -23.77
N ASP A 436 9.74 9.47 -22.68
CA ASP A 436 9.35 8.36 -21.80
C ASP A 436 8.01 8.65 -21.13
N ALA A 437 7.84 9.85 -20.57
CA ALA A 437 6.60 10.27 -19.94
C ALA A 437 5.41 10.29 -20.92
N ALA A 438 5.60 10.80 -22.15
CA ALA A 438 4.58 10.79 -23.20
C ALA A 438 4.25 9.36 -23.65
N GLY A 439 5.24 8.50 -23.83
CA GLY A 439 5.03 7.09 -24.16
C GLY A 439 4.22 6.36 -23.08
N HIS A 440 4.58 6.58 -21.81
CA HIS A 440 3.85 6.06 -20.66
C HIS A 440 2.40 6.56 -20.59
N ALA A 441 2.20 7.88 -20.73
CA ALA A 441 0.86 8.48 -20.71
C ALA A 441 -0.02 7.99 -21.86
N ALA A 442 0.56 7.80 -23.07
CA ALA A 442 -0.16 7.25 -24.22
C ALA A 442 -0.57 5.79 -23.99
N ALA A 443 0.33 4.96 -23.45
CA ALA A 443 0.04 3.55 -23.17
C ALA A 443 -1.12 3.38 -22.18
N ARG A 444 -1.23 4.28 -21.20
CA ARG A 444 -2.22 4.20 -20.11
C ARG A 444 -3.50 4.99 -20.36
N LEU A 445 -3.57 5.74 -21.46
CA LEU A 445 -4.66 6.69 -21.73
C LEU A 445 -6.05 6.06 -21.58
N TRP A 446 -6.23 4.85 -22.11
CA TRP A 446 -7.50 4.12 -22.16
C TRP A 446 -7.60 2.96 -21.15
N GLU A 447 -6.72 2.91 -20.15
CA GLU A 447 -6.78 1.88 -19.11
C GLU A 447 -7.92 2.18 -18.14
N PHE A 448 -9.05 1.49 -18.35
CA PHE A 448 -10.24 1.48 -17.48
C PHE A 448 -10.73 0.04 -17.31
N ARG A 449 -10.55 -0.56 -16.12
CA ARG A 449 -10.76 -2.00 -15.92
C ARG A 449 -12.19 -2.47 -16.18
N ARG A 450 -13.17 -1.62 -15.88
CA ARG A 450 -14.60 -1.88 -16.14
C ARG A 450 -14.91 -2.26 -17.60
N TYR A 451 -14.12 -1.78 -18.56
CA TYR A 451 -14.28 -2.06 -19.98
C TYR A 451 -13.13 -2.93 -20.46
N ARG A 452 -13.43 -4.06 -21.10
CA ARG A 452 -12.40 -4.98 -21.60
C ARG A 452 -11.67 -4.44 -22.82
N SER A 453 -12.22 -3.42 -23.46
CA SER A 453 -11.64 -2.76 -24.62
C SER A 453 -12.17 -1.33 -24.77
N ARG A 454 -11.43 -0.49 -25.48
CA ARG A 454 -11.88 0.86 -25.88
C ARG A 454 -13.22 0.83 -26.63
N ALA A 455 -13.44 -0.17 -27.48
CA ALA A 455 -14.70 -0.31 -28.23
C ALA A 455 -15.91 -0.52 -27.30
N GLU A 456 -15.72 -1.22 -26.18
CA GLU A 456 -16.77 -1.39 -25.16
C GLU A 456 -17.08 -0.06 -24.46
N MET A 457 -16.04 0.71 -24.11
CA MET A 457 -16.20 2.06 -23.57
C MET A 457 -16.89 3.00 -24.56
N GLU A 458 -16.49 2.97 -25.84
CA GLU A 458 -17.11 3.74 -26.92
C GLU A 458 -18.61 3.44 -27.05
N ALA A 459 -18.98 2.16 -26.99
CA ALA A 459 -20.38 1.75 -27.02
C ALA A 459 -21.17 2.25 -25.79
N ALA A 460 -20.58 2.16 -24.59
CA ALA A 460 -21.21 2.67 -23.36
C ALA A 460 -21.40 4.20 -23.40
N CYS A 461 -20.37 4.94 -23.80
CA CYS A 461 -20.43 6.39 -23.98
C CYS A 461 -21.43 6.80 -25.06
N GLY A 462 -21.55 6.05 -26.15
CA GLY A 462 -22.47 6.35 -27.25
C GLY A 462 -23.96 6.37 -26.83
N ALA A 463 -24.30 5.70 -25.73
CA ALA A 463 -25.65 5.72 -25.15
C ALA A 463 -25.92 6.97 -24.28
N VAL A 464 -24.90 7.75 -23.92
CA VAL A 464 -24.97 8.86 -22.98
C VAL A 464 -24.31 10.11 -23.59
N PRO A 465 -25.07 11.10 -24.11
CA PRO A 465 -24.51 12.21 -24.89
C PRO A 465 -23.35 12.98 -24.21
N PRO A 466 -23.41 13.33 -22.90
CA PRO A 466 -22.28 13.97 -22.22
C PRO A 466 -21.01 13.10 -22.13
N ALA A 467 -21.17 11.78 -22.09
CA ALA A 467 -20.05 10.84 -22.10
C ALA A 467 -19.43 10.76 -23.51
N ALA A 468 -20.27 10.72 -24.55
CA ALA A 468 -19.83 10.73 -25.95
C ALA A 468 -19.04 12.00 -26.30
N GLU A 469 -19.44 13.16 -25.78
CA GLU A 469 -18.70 14.43 -25.97
C GLU A 469 -17.29 14.38 -25.34
N ALA A 470 -17.20 13.94 -24.08
CA ALA A 470 -15.91 13.81 -23.39
C ALA A 470 -15.00 12.77 -24.09
N LEU A 471 -15.56 11.67 -24.59
CA LEU A 471 -14.84 10.66 -25.35
C LEU A 471 -14.31 11.19 -26.68
N ALA A 472 -15.10 12.00 -27.39
CA ALA A 472 -14.70 12.64 -28.64
C ALA A 472 -13.53 13.61 -28.41
N GLU A 473 -13.58 14.37 -27.32
CA GLU A 473 -12.49 15.28 -26.93
C GLU A 473 -11.21 14.50 -26.58
N ALA A 474 -11.32 13.43 -25.78
CA ALA A 474 -10.18 12.56 -25.47
C ALA A 474 -9.53 11.98 -26.74
N THR A 475 -10.36 11.50 -27.68
CA THR A 475 -9.89 10.95 -28.96
C THR A 475 -9.22 12.01 -29.85
N ARG A 476 -9.76 13.24 -29.85
CA ARG A 476 -9.18 14.38 -30.59
C ARG A 476 -7.81 14.76 -30.03
N LEU A 477 -7.70 14.87 -28.71
CA LEU A 477 -6.46 15.20 -28.01
C LEU A 477 -5.40 14.10 -28.18
N GLU A 478 -5.78 12.84 -28.09
CA GLU A 478 -4.90 11.70 -28.42
C GLU A 478 -4.33 11.81 -29.83
N GLY A 479 -5.16 12.17 -30.81
CA GLY A 479 -4.73 12.40 -32.19
C GLY A 479 -3.71 13.54 -32.31
N HIS A 480 -3.91 14.66 -31.60
CA HIS A 480 -2.97 15.78 -31.56
C HIS A 480 -1.65 15.39 -30.87
N ALA A 481 -1.71 14.68 -29.75
CA ALA A 481 -0.53 14.23 -29.03
C ALA A 481 0.33 13.27 -29.87
N ARG A 482 -0.30 12.41 -30.68
CA ARG A 482 0.41 11.56 -31.63
C ARG A 482 1.21 12.38 -32.64
N VAL A 483 0.62 13.44 -33.20
CA VAL A 483 1.33 14.35 -34.12
C VAL A 483 2.52 15.00 -33.42
N PHE A 484 2.35 15.52 -32.20
CA PHE A 484 3.46 16.08 -31.43
C PHE A 484 4.57 15.07 -31.16
N SER A 485 4.21 13.81 -30.87
CA SER A 485 5.19 12.74 -30.65
C SER A 485 5.97 12.43 -31.92
N GLU A 486 5.30 12.36 -33.07
CA GLU A 486 5.91 12.10 -34.39
C GLU A 486 6.81 13.25 -34.86
N THR A 487 6.53 14.49 -34.44
CA THR A 487 7.37 15.67 -34.74
C THR A 487 8.47 15.93 -33.70
N GLY A 488 8.61 15.09 -32.68
CA GLY A 488 9.63 15.21 -31.62
C GLY A 488 9.30 16.26 -30.55
N GLN A 489 8.07 16.78 -30.52
CA GLN A 489 7.57 17.73 -29.51
C GLN A 489 7.01 16.99 -28.29
N HIS A 490 7.86 16.21 -27.61
CA HIS A 490 7.41 15.28 -26.56
C HIS A 490 6.77 15.95 -25.34
N ASP A 491 7.19 17.17 -24.99
CA ASP A 491 6.57 17.97 -23.92
C ASP A 491 5.10 18.32 -24.27
N ASP A 492 4.87 18.85 -25.46
CA ASP A 492 3.52 19.15 -25.96
C ASP A 492 2.67 17.88 -26.07
N ALA A 493 3.27 16.76 -26.49
CA ALA A 493 2.62 15.46 -26.52
C ALA A 493 2.19 15.02 -25.12
N TYR A 494 3.08 15.07 -24.13
CA TYR A 494 2.79 14.70 -22.74
C TYR A 494 1.65 15.56 -22.17
N ARG A 495 1.74 16.90 -22.26
CA ARG A 495 0.67 17.79 -21.77
C ARG A 495 -0.68 17.52 -22.45
N THR A 496 -0.65 17.28 -23.77
CA THR A 496 -1.87 16.96 -24.52
C THR A 496 -2.44 15.60 -24.10
N LEU A 497 -1.60 14.59 -23.82
CA LEU A 497 -2.04 13.29 -23.29
C LEU A 497 -2.63 13.40 -21.90
N ARG A 498 -2.11 14.28 -21.04
CA ARG A 498 -2.69 14.56 -19.72
C ARG A 498 -4.10 15.14 -19.84
N GLN A 499 -4.30 16.06 -20.78
CA GLN A 499 -5.64 16.57 -21.11
C GLN A 499 -6.54 15.47 -21.69
N ALA A 500 -6.01 14.65 -22.60
CA ALA A 500 -6.74 13.52 -23.17
C ALA A 500 -7.19 12.54 -22.07
N ARG A 501 -6.32 12.26 -21.09
CA ARG A 501 -6.61 11.39 -19.96
C ARG A 501 -7.70 11.96 -19.08
N ALA A 502 -7.66 13.24 -18.74
CA ALA A 502 -8.73 13.89 -17.99
C ALA A 502 -10.09 13.81 -18.73
N ALA A 503 -10.10 14.02 -20.04
CA ALA A 503 -11.30 13.86 -20.86
C ALA A 503 -11.79 12.40 -20.92
N ALA A 504 -10.86 11.43 -21.00
CA ALA A 504 -11.19 10.00 -20.99
C ALA A 504 -11.76 9.55 -19.64
N GLU A 505 -11.19 10.02 -18.53
CA GLU A 505 -11.69 9.79 -17.17
C GLU A 505 -13.09 10.36 -16.97
N LEU A 506 -13.35 11.57 -17.50
CA LEU A 506 -14.69 12.16 -17.47
C LEU A 506 -15.68 11.36 -18.31
N ALA A 507 -15.28 10.93 -19.52
CA ALA A 507 -16.09 10.06 -20.36
C ALA A 507 -16.42 8.74 -19.64
N PHE A 508 -15.44 8.17 -18.95
CA PHE A 508 -15.60 6.98 -18.13
C PHE A 508 -16.64 7.21 -17.04
N ILE A 509 -16.48 8.22 -16.19
CA ILE A 509 -17.41 8.50 -15.09
C ILE A 509 -18.84 8.70 -15.62
N ARG A 510 -19.00 9.50 -16.68
CA ARG A 510 -20.30 9.79 -17.31
C ARG A 510 -20.95 8.57 -17.98
N SER A 511 -20.16 7.58 -18.36
CA SER A 511 -20.68 6.34 -18.96
C SER A 511 -21.28 5.38 -17.93
N LEU A 512 -20.96 5.56 -16.63
CA LEU A 512 -21.44 4.69 -15.57
C LEU A 512 -22.90 4.99 -15.21
N PRO A 513 -23.70 3.96 -14.88
CA PRO A 513 -25.11 4.14 -14.56
C PRO A 513 -25.27 4.90 -13.24
N SER A 514 -26.18 5.88 -13.25
CA SER A 514 -26.69 6.48 -12.02
C SER A 514 -27.67 5.56 -11.31
N ARG A 515 -27.79 5.68 -9.98
CA ARG A 515 -28.77 4.95 -9.17
C ARG A 515 -29.58 5.92 -8.32
N GLY A 516 -30.70 6.42 -8.84
CA GLY A 516 -31.65 7.21 -8.06
C GLY A 516 -32.57 6.37 -7.16
N GLY A 517 -33.42 7.05 -6.37
CA GLY A 517 -34.42 6.41 -5.53
C GLY A 517 -33.87 6.05 -4.15
N VAL A 518 -33.69 4.76 -3.86
CA VAL A 518 -33.27 4.27 -2.54
C VAL A 518 -31.83 3.75 -2.59
N GLU A 519 -30.92 4.43 -1.90
CA GLU A 519 -29.53 4.00 -1.71
C GLU A 519 -28.93 4.71 -0.48
N PHE A 520 -28.35 3.97 0.45
CA PHE A 520 -27.59 4.58 1.53
C PHE A 520 -26.27 5.11 0.99
N ARG A 521 -26.04 6.42 1.06
CA ARG A 521 -24.83 7.11 0.58
C ARG A 521 -24.19 7.84 1.75
N GLY A 522 -23.44 7.08 2.52
CA GLY A 522 -22.81 7.52 3.75
C GLY A 522 -21.37 7.95 3.58
N ALA A 523 -20.85 8.66 4.58
CA ALA A 523 -19.41 8.86 4.73
C ALA A 523 -19.01 8.79 6.20
N TRP A 524 -17.85 8.21 6.48
CA TRP A 524 -17.28 8.13 7.81
C TRP A 524 -16.34 9.29 8.10
N LEU A 525 -16.42 9.84 9.31
CA LEU A 525 -15.56 10.90 9.83
C LEU A 525 -15.01 10.50 11.20
N HIS A 526 -13.71 10.19 11.28
CA HIS A 526 -13.09 9.62 12.48
C HIS A 526 -12.80 10.66 13.56
N SER A 527 -12.44 11.87 13.18
CA SER A 527 -12.26 12.96 14.12
C SER A 527 -13.40 13.95 13.92
N PRO A 528 -14.26 14.19 14.93
CA PRO A 528 -15.49 14.99 14.79
C PRO A 528 -15.19 16.48 14.81
N SER A 529 -14.34 16.92 13.88
CA SER A 529 -13.99 18.32 13.64
C SER A 529 -14.40 18.67 12.23
N ALA A 530 -15.40 19.54 12.07
CA ALA A 530 -15.64 20.17 10.78
C ALA A 530 -14.46 21.11 10.46
N PRO A 531 -14.05 21.26 9.19
CA PRO A 531 -13.09 22.30 8.82
C PRO A 531 -13.55 23.67 9.36
N ASN A 532 -12.70 24.33 10.13
CA ASN A 532 -13.00 25.60 10.81
C ASN A 532 -14.22 25.55 11.76
N ASP A 533 -14.59 24.38 12.27
CA ASP A 533 -15.78 24.12 13.07
C ASP A 533 -17.12 24.50 12.38
N ASP A 534 -17.13 24.56 11.03
CA ASP A 534 -18.32 24.90 10.23
C ASP A 534 -19.09 23.66 9.77
N TRP A 535 -19.99 23.18 10.63
CA TRP A 535 -20.88 22.05 10.34
C TRP A 535 -21.87 22.35 9.20
N ASP A 536 -22.34 23.58 9.06
CA ASP A 536 -23.30 23.93 7.99
C ASP A 536 -22.65 23.80 6.62
N ALA A 537 -21.42 24.29 6.44
CA ALA A 537 -20.68 24.12 5.19
C ALA A 537 -20.40 22.65 4.88
N LEU A 538 -20.04 21.85 5.89
CA LEU A 538 -19.78 20.42 5.75
C LEU A 538 -21.03 19.68 5.24
N PHE A 539 -22.17 19.82 5.92
CA PHE A 539 -23.41 19.13 5.53
C PHE A 539 -24.00 19.68 4.22
N ALA A 540 -23.85 20.97 3.93
CA ALA A 540 -24.22 21.52 2.62
C ALA A 540 -23.36 20.90 1.50
N GLY A 541 -22.07 20.64 1.75
CA GLY A 541 -21.19 19.90 0.83
C GLY A 541 -21.64 18.47 0.60
N MET A 542 -22.02 17.76 1.67
CA MET A 542 -22.59 16.41 1.57
C MET A 542 -23.86 16.39 0.73
N ARG A 543 -24.80 17.30 1.02
CA ARG A 543 -26.07 17.42 0.30
C ARG A 543 -25.87 17.72 -1.19
N ARG A 544 -24.95 18.64 -1.52
CA ARG A 544 -24.57 18.97 -2.91
C ARG A 544 -23.96 17.78 -3.64
N SER A 545 -23.32 16.87 -2.92
CA SER A 545 -22.70 15.66 -3.49
C SER A 545 -23.62 14.43 -3.45
N HIS A 546 -24.92 14.65 -3.18
CA HIS A 546 -25.94 13.61 -3.05
C HIS A 546 -25.58 12.50 -2.04
N LEU A 547 -24.83 12.85 -0.98
CA LEU A 547 -24.70 12.02 0.21
C LEU A 547 -25.89 12.27 1.13
N ASN A 548 -26.32 11.25 1.86
CA ASN A 548 -27.50 11.32 2.73
C ASN A 548 -27.24 10.89 4.18
N ALA A 549 -26.02 10.44 4.52
CA ALA A 549 -25.67 10.09 5.91
C ALA A 549 -24.22 10.42 6.28
N LEU A 550 -24.00 10.84 7.52
CA LEU A 550 -22.69 10.97 8.16
C LEU A 550 -22.57 9.98 9.32
N LEU A 551 -21.53 9.15 9.30
CA LEU A 551 -21.17 8.24 10.38
C LEU A 551 -19.96 8.83 11.11
N VAL A 552 -20.16 9.43 12.27
CA VAL A 552 -19.16 10.30 12.93
C VAL A 552 -18.75 9.74 14.28
N ASN A 553 -17.45 9.57 14.49
CA ASN A 553 -16.92 9.07 15.76
C ASN A 553 -17.11 10.12 16.85
N VAL A 554 -17.80 9.76 17.92
CA VAL A 554 -18.07 10.66 19.04
C VAL A 554 -17.63 10.11 20.38
N CYS A 555 -17.14 8.86 20.45
CA CYS A 555 -16.54 8.31 21.65
C CYS A 555 -15.68 7.06 21.37
N SER A 556 -14.77 6.76 22.30
CA SER A 556 -13.93 5.56 22.29
C SER A 556 -14.11 4.74 23.58
N GLY A 557 -13.29 3.71 23.77
CA GLY A 557 -13.18 3.01 25.05
C GLY A 557 -12.65 3.87 26.22
N SER A 558 -12.14 5.08 25.95
CA SER A 558 -11.48 5.91 26.97
C SER A 558 -12.03 7.33 27.12
N TYR A 559 -12.78 7.87 26.15
CA TYR A 559 -13.34 9.21 26.23
C TYR A 559 -14.63 9.39 25.41
N ALA A 560 -15.33 10.51 25.65
CA ALA A 560 -16.43 11.00 24.83
C ALA A 560 -16.17 12.44 24.31
N HIS A 561 -16.59 12.71 23.09
CA HIS A 561 -16.64 14.05 22.48
C HIS A 561 -17.91 14.82 22.86
N TYR A 562 -18.47 14.49 24.03
CA TYR A 562 -19.62 15.13 24.67
C TYR A 562 -19.58 14.87 26.19
N GLU A 563 -20.43 15.56 26.95
CA GLU A 563 -20.56 15.36 28.39
C GLU A 563 -21.24 14.00 28.69
N SER A 564 -20.40 12.99 28.94
CA SER A 564 -20.81 11.62 29.24
C SER A 564 -20.85 11.33 30.74
N ASP A 565 -21.81 10.53 31.16
CA ASP A 565 -21.95 10.03 32.54
C ASP A 565 -21.07 8.79 32.78
N VAL A 566 -20.60 8.13 31.71
CA VAL A 566 -19.88 6.86 31.77
C VAL A 566 -18.45 6.93 31.24
N LEU A 567 -18.12 7.98 30.47
CA LEU A 567 -16.80 8.18 29.90
C LEU A 567 -16.19 9.54 30.28
N PRO A 568 -14.87 9.62 30.47
CA PRO A 568 -14.17 10.89 30.58
C PRO A 568 -14.42 11.81 29.38
N LEU A 569 -14.47 13.12 29.63
CA LEU A 569 -14.53 14.11 28.56
C LEU A 569 -13.24 14.06 27.72
N SER A 570 -13.36 14.13 26.41
CA SER A 570 -12.21 14.17 25.50
C SER A 570 -11.44 15.49 25.58
N ARG A 571 -10.14 15.44 25.21
CA ARG A 571 -9.32 16.63 25.04
C ARG A 571 -9.89 17.61 24.01
N LEU A 572 -10.41 17.10 22.90
CA LEU A 572 -11.01 17.89 21.83
C LEU A 572 -12.11 18.83 22.36
N VAL A 573 -13.01 18.32 23.20
CA VAL A 573 -14.10 19.14 23.78
C VAL A 573 -13.56 20.14 24.80
N ARG A 574 -12.52 19.78 25.57
CA ARG A 574 -11.87 20.72 26.49
C ARG A 574 -11.25 21.92 25.77
N GLU A 575 -10.73 21.70 24.56
CA GLU A 575 -10.04 22.73 23.76
C GLU A 575 -11.01 23.53 22.87
N HIS A 576 -12.00 22.87 22.24
CA HIS A 576 -12.88 23.48 21.23
C HIS A 576 -14.35 23.60 21.65
N GLY A 577 -14.71 23.15 22.85
CA GLY A 577 -16.08 23.12 23.34
C GLY A 577 -16.93 21.98 22.73
N PRO A 578 -18.17 21.78 23.22
CA PRO A 578 -19.05 20.71 22.76
C PRO A 578 -19.60 20.99 21.35
N GLN A 579 -19.59 19.97 20.49
CA GLN A 579 -19.95 20.09 19.06
C GLN A 579 -21.23 19.31 18.67
N MET A 580 -21.67 18.35 19.48
CA MET A 580 -22.74 17.41 19.14
C MET A 580 -24.05 18.07 18.72
N GLU A 581 -24.59 18.99 19.53
CA GLU A 581 -25.87 19.63 19.23
C GLU A 581 -25.80 20.52 17.99
N LYS A 582 -24.67 21.23 17.79
CA LYS A 582 -24.44 22.06 16.61
C LYS A 582 -24.41 21.19 15.34
N MET A 583 -23.68 20.08 15.39
CA MET A 583 -23.60 19.10 14.31
C MET A 583 -24.98 18.53 13.97
N LEU A 584 -25.72 18.02 14.95
CA LEU A 584 -27.05 17.42 14.74
C LEU A 584 -28.05 18.44 14.19
N ALA A 585 -28.02 19.68 14.70
CA ALA A 585 -28.88 20.75 14.19
C ALA A 585 -28.54 21.13 12.74
N ALA A 586 -27.25 21.17 12.37
CA ALA A 586 -26.81 21.44 11.00
C ALA A 586 -27.21 20.31 10.04
N ALA A 587 -27.01 19.05 10.44
CA ALA A 587 -27.41 17.89 9.65
C ALA A 587 -28.91 17.90 9.35
N LYS A 588 -29.74 18.15 10.39
CA LYS A 588 -31.19 18.25 10.27
C LYS A 588 -31.64 19.33 9.29
N ARG A 589 -30.96 20.48 9.23
CA ARG A 589 -31.27 21.55 8.26
C ARG A 589 -31.03 21.11 6.82
N GLN A 590 -30.05 20.24 6.61
CA GLN A 590 -29.65 19.75 5.28
C GLN A 590 -30.32 18.42 4.90
N GLY A 591 -31.10 17.81 5.81
CA GLY A 591 -31.72 16.51 5.60
C GLY A 591 -30.71 15.37 5.51
N ILE A 592 -29.59 15.48 6.23
CA ILE A 592 -28.54 14.44 6.29
C ILE A 592 -28.71 13.67 7.59
N GLU A 593 -28.75 12.35 7.50
CA GLU A 593 -28.77 11.49 8.68
C GLU A 593 -27.44 11.53 9.43
N VAL A 594 -27.49 11.44 10.75
CA VAL A 594 -26.31 11.32 11.61
C VAL A 594 -26.35 10.02 12.38
N HIS A 595 -25.32 9.21 12.17
CA HIS A 595 -25.11 7.95 12.88
C HIS A 595 -23.92 8.14 13.82
N LEU A 596 -24.18 8.06 15.13
CA LEU A 596 -23.16 8.27 16.16
C LEU A 596 -22.31 7.02 16.29
N TRP A 597 -21.06 7.14 15.87
CA TRP A 597 -20.09 6.07 15.87
C TRP A 597 -19.31 6.04 17.19
N ARG A 598 -19.16 4.84 17.74
CA ARG A 598 -18.23 4.52 18.82
C ARG A 598 -17.08 3.65 18.35
N VAL A 599 -15.85 4.00 18.71
CA VAL A 599 -14.71 3.08 18.71
C VAL A 599 -14.82 2.17 19.93
N ASN A 600 -15.34 0.97 19.75
CA ASN A 600 -15.57 0.02 20.83
C ASN A 600 -14.27 -0.63 21.31
N PHE A 601 -14.13 -0.81 22.62
CA PHE A 601 -12.99 -1.41 23.32
C PHE A 601 -11.61 -0.74 23.15
N ASP A 602 -11.25 -0.23 21.98
CA ASP A 602 -9.98 0.46 21.79
C ASP A 602 -9.97 1.81 22.53
N LEU A 603 -8.88 2.08 23.24
CA LEU A 603 -8.75 3.28 24.04
C LEU A 603 -8.36 4.51 23.21
N PHE A 604 -7.71 4.34 22.04
CA PHE A 604 -7.25 5.40 21.14
C PHE A 604 -6.84 6.72 21.80
N TRP A 605 -5.57 6.87 22.17
CA TRP A 605 -5.03 8.07 22.83
C TRP A 605 -5.71 8.41 24.16
N PRO A 606 -5.79 7.46 25.11
CA PRO A 606 -6.37 7.73 26.42
C PRO A 606 -5.55 8.75 27.21
N ASP A 607 -6.20 9.50 28.09
CA ASP A 607 -5.50 10.16 29.20
C ASP A 607 -4.77 9.06 30.02
N GLN A 608 -3.47 9.25 30.32
CA GLN A 608 -2.63 8.20 30.92
C GLN A 608 -3.22 7.63 32.22
N ALA A 609 -3.81 8.48 33.07
CA ALA A 609 -4.46 8.06 34.31
C ALA A 609 -5.65 7.12 34.09
N VAL A 610 -6.41 7.30 33.00
CA VAL A 610 -7.54 6.42 32.64
C VAL A 610 -7.02 5.06 32.24
N ARG A 611 -5.97 5.01 31.41
CA ARG A 611 -5.30 3.77 30.99
C ARG A 611 -4.75 3.02 32.19
N ASP A 612 -3.95 3.68 33.03
CA ASP A 612 -3.29 3.06 34.17
C ASP A 612 -4.29 2.45 35.16
N ARG A 613 -5.43 3.14 35.38
CA ARG A 613 -6.56 2.59 36.15
C ARG A 613 -7.10 1.30 35.52
N TYR A 614 -7.40 1.29 34.22
CA TYR A 614 -7.89 0.08 33.54
C TYR A 614 -6.88 -1.07 33.56
N VAL A 615 -5.58 -0.78 33.48
CA VAL A 615 -4.53 -1.79 33.63
C VAL A 615 -4.52 -2.37 35.05
N ALA A 616 -4.57 -1.50 36.07
CA ALA A 616 -4.60 -1.90 37.48
C ALA A 616 -5.84 -2.73 37.84
N GLU A 617 -6.99 -2.41 37.22
CA GLU A 617 -8.25 -3.15 37.37
C GLU A 617 -8.30 -4.46 36.53
N ASN A 618 -7.22 -4.82 35.82
CA ASN A 618 -7.17 -5.97 34.90
C ASN A 618 -8.27 -5.94 33.82
N ARG A 619 -8.61 -4.75 33.36
CA ARG A 619 -9.64 -4.49 32.35
C ARG A 619 -9.09 -4.40 30.93
N VAL A 620 -7.79 -4.56 30.70
CA VAL A 620 -7.18 -4.49 29.37
C VAL A 620 -6.86 -5.87 28.80
N CYS A 621 -6.72 -5.94 27.48
CA CYS A 621 -6.24 -7.11 26.76
C CYS A 621 -4.77 -7.38 27.11
N ARG A 622 -4.43 -8.66 27.23
CA ARG A 622 -3.04 -9.12 27.34
C ARG A 622 -2.67 -10.09 26.24
N ASP A 623 -1.45 -9.99 25.73
CA ASP A 623 -0.86 -10.95 24.80
C ASP A 623 -0.49 -12.27 25.53
N PRO A 624 0.01 -13.31 24.83
CA PRO A 624 0.41 -14.57 25.47
C PRO A 624 1.50 -14.42 26.53
N GLU A 625 2.38 -13.43 26.38
CA GLU A 625 3.48 -13.10 27.28
C GLU A 625 3.01 -12.31 28.52
N GLY A 626 1.77 -11.81 28.49
CA GLY A 626 1.14 -11.05 29.57
C GLY A 626 1.30 -9.54 29.46
N ASN A 627 1.87 -9.01 28.37
CA ASN A 627 1.98 -7.58 28.14
C ASN A 627 0.63 -6.98 27.71
N VAL A 628 0.45 -5.68 27.95
CA VAL A 628 -0.76 -4.97 27.52
C VAL A 628 -0.75 -4.83 25.99
N VAL A 629 -1.81 -5.32 25.35
CA VAL A 629 -1.99 -5.14 23.90
C VAL A 629 -2.26 -3.67 23.62
N GLY A 630 -1.42 -3.04 22.79
CA GLY A 630 -1.44 -1.60 22.49
C GLY A 630 -0.24 -0.80 23.03
N GLY A 631 0.66 -1.44 23.79
CA GLY A 631 1.89 -0.81 24.29
C GLY A 631 1.65 0.18 25.43
N ASP A 632 2.64 1.04 25.73
CA ASP A 632 2.64 1.91 26.92
C ASP A 632 1.72 3.13 26.82
N HIS A 633 1.34 3.52 25.60
CA HIS A 633 0.58 4.75 25.33
C HIS A 633 -0.86 4.53 24.86
N SER A 634 -1.29 3.28 24.69
CA SER A 634 -2.67 2.92 24.34
C SER A 634 -3.08 1.61 25.00
N GLY A 635 -4.24 1.08 24.64
CA GLY A 635 -4.67 -0.24 25.05
C GLY A 635 -6.00 -0.62 24.42
N THR A 636 -6.36 -1.90 24.54
CA THR A 636 -7.71 -2.37 24.21
C THR A 636 -8.35 -2.95 25.46
N LEU A 637 -9.57 -2.54 25.78
CA LEU A 637 -10.36 -3.13 26.86
C LEU A 637 -10.62 -4.61 26.58
N CYS A 638 -10.50 -5.44 27.60
CA CYS A 638 -10.81 -6.87 27.52
C CYS A 638 -12.32 -7.08 27.32
N PRO A 639 -12.78 -7.64 26.19
CA PRO A 639 -14.22 -7.82 25.92
C PRO A 639 -14.90 -8.81 26.85
N SER A 640 -14.15 -9.71 27.49
CA SER A 640 -14.71 -10.65 28.45
C SER A 640 -14.93 -10.03 29.84
N HIS A 641 -14.39 -8.84 30.13
CA HIS A 641 -14.54 -8.21 31.45
C HIS A 641 -15.95 -7.63 31.62
N PRO A 642 -16.73 -8.01 32.65
CA PRO A 642 -18.12 -7.56 32.82
C PRO A 642 -18.29 -6.05 32.84
N ALA A 643 -17.43 -5.32 33.58
CA ALA A 643 -17.47 -3.86 33.62
C ALA A 643 -17.19 -3.20 32.27
N ASN A 644 -16.41 -3.83 31.39
CA ASN A 644 -16.17 -3.30 30.04
C ASN A 644 -17.37 -3.55 29.15
N ARG A 645 -17.95 -4.75 29.17
CA ARG A 645 -19.20 -5.01 28.42
C ARG A 645 -20.30 -4.04 28.82
N GLN A 646 -20.45 -3.79 30.13
CA GLN A 646 -21.43 -2.85 30.63
C GLN A 646 -21.13 -1.41 30.16
N LEU A 647 -19.86 -0.98 30.21
CA LEU A 647 -19.44 0.33 29.69
C LEU A 647 -19.76 0.48 28.19
N GLU A 648 -19.50 -0.54 27.37
CA GLU A 648 -19.82 -0.51 25.93
C GLU A 648 -21.34 -0.36 25.70
N VAL A 649 -22.16 -1.14 26.42
CA VAL A 649 -23.62 -1.06 26.33
C VAL A 649 -24.13 0.30 26.79
N ASP A 650 -23.67 0.77 27.94
CA ASP A 650 -24.16 2.01 28.54
C ASP A 650 -23.79 3.22 27.72
N ALA A 651 -22.60 3.28 27.14
CA ALA A 651 -22.20 4.39 26.28
C ALA A 651 -22.95 4.39 24.94
N MET A 652 -23.15 3.23 24.30
CA MET A 652 -23.98 3.14 23.09
C MET A 652 -25.41 3.60 23.36
N MET A 653 -26.00 3.16 24.48
CA MET A 653 -27.35 3.57 24.87
C MET A 653 -27.42 5.02 25.35
N GLU A 654 -26.37 5.56 25.95
CA GLU A 654 -26.27 6.97 26.32
C GLU A 654 -26.36 7.86 25.08
N MET A 655 -25.60 7.55 24.01
CA MET A 655 -25.68 8.29 22.75
C MET A 655 -27.10 8.26 22.17
N ALA A 656 -27.72 7.07 22.14
CA ALA A 656 -29.08 6.90 21.61
C ALA A 656 -30.12 7.71 22.40
N ARG A 657 -30.06 7.70 23.74
CA ARG A 657 -31.03 8.38 24.60
C ARG A 657 -30.81 9.89 24.71
N LYS A 658 -29.56 10.36 24.79
CA LYS A 658 -29.25 11.78 24.98
C LYS A 658 -29.51 12.59 23.71
N PHE A 659 -29.18 12.03 22.55
CA PHE A 659 -29.15 12.80 21.30
C PHE A 659 -30.23 12.41 20.30
N HIS A 660 -30.87 11.25 20.44
CA HIS A 660 -31.84 10.71 19.49
C HIS A 660 -31.37 10.83 18.02
N PRO A 661 -30.17 10.29 17.70
CA PRO A 661 -29.63 10.35 16.33
C PRO A 661 -30.44 9.43 15.40
N ASP A 662 -30.19 9.52 14.10
CA ASP A 662 -30.77 8.59 13.12
C ASP A 662 -30.23 7.15 13.32
N GLY A 663 -28.99 7.03 13.83
CA GLY A 663 -28.44 5.73 14.22
C GLY A 663 -27.30 5.78 15.23
N ILE A 664 -26.97 4.60 15.75
CA ILE A 664 -25.75 4.31 16.50
C ILE A 664 -24.94 3.27 15.74
N HIS A 665 -23.63 3.48 15.66
CA HIS A 665 -22.75 2.70 14.80
C HIS A 665 -21.58 2.11 15.59
N PHE A 666 -21.43 0.79 15.52
CA PHE A 666 -20.30 0.07 16.09
C PHE A 666 -19.09 0.12 15.16
N ASP A 667 -17.93 0.50 15.66
CA ASP A 667 -16.64 0.23 15.01
C ASP A 667 -15.69 -0.33 16.07
N TYR A 668 -14.62 -1.01 15.64
CA TYR A 668 -13.68 -1.69 16.56
C TYR A 668 -14.38 -2.66 17.53
N ILE A 669 -15.62 -3.08 17.24
CA ILE A 669 -16.38 -4.06 18.03
C ILE A 669 -15.81 -5.47 17.85
N ARG A 670 -14.58 -5.67 18.36
CA ARG A 670 -13.73 -6.82 18.06
C ARG A 670 -12.56 -6.93 19.06
N TYR A 671 -11.81 -8.02 18.97
CA TYR A 671 -10.48 -8.13 19.58
C TYR A 671 -9.41 -7.54 18.65
N PRO A 672 -8.22 -7.15 19.16
CA PRO A 672 -7.16 -6.57 18.33
C PRO A 672 -6.64 -7.51 17.22
N ASN A 673 -6.50 -8.79 17.54
CA ASN A 673 -5.96 -9.81 16.64
C ASN A 673 -6.30 -11.22 17.16
N SER A 674 -5.82 -12.25 16.45
CA SER A 674 -6.12 -13.66 16.76
C SER A 674 -5.41 -14.16 18.02
N GLU A 675 -4.45 -13.38 18.53
CA GLU A 675 -3.64 -13.66 19.72
C GLU A 675 -3.89 -12.65 20.84
N SER A 676 -5.15 -12.29 21.03
CA SER A 676 -5.62 -11.45 22.13
C SER A 676 -6.98 -11.95 22.60
N CYS A 677 -7.38 -11.95 23.87
CA CYS A 677 -6.71 -11.54 25.10
C CYS A 677 -6.49 -12.77 25.97
N TYR A 678 -5.38 -12.87 26.69
CA TYR A 678 -5.06 -13.99 27.58
C TYR A 678 -4.92 -13.59 29.06
N CYS A 679 -5.54 -12.48 29.47
CA CYS A 679 -5.49 -12.03 30.86
C CYS A 679 -6.12 -13.05 31.83
N SER A 680 -5.77 -12.93 33.12
CA SER A 680 -6.29 -13.85 34.16
C SER A 680 -7.82 -13.88 34.21
N GLY A 681 -8.49 -12.75 33.96
CA GLY A 681 -9.95 -12.71 33.90
C GLY A 681 -10.53 -13.52 32.74
N CYS A 682 -9.90 -13.50 31.56
CA CYS A 682 -10.31 -14.37 30.44
C CYS A 682 -10.19 -15.84 30.82
N ARG A 683 -9.07 -16.23 31.46
CA ARG A 683 -8.86 -17.59 31.94
C ARG A 683 -9.99 -18.04 32.86
N GLU A 684 -10.26 -17.27 33.91
CA GLU A 684 -11.29 -17.60 34.91
C GLU A 684 -12.66 -17.82 34.27
N ARG A 685 -13.07 -16.92 33.36
CA ARG A 685 -14.36 -17.01 32.68
C ARG A 685 -14.44 -18.15 31.67
N PHE A 686 -13.34 -18.43 30.99
CA PHE A 686 -13.28 -19.56 30.07
C PHE A 686 -13.30 -20.90 30.82
N GLU A 687 -12.52 -21.04 31.90
CA GLU A 687 -12.54 -22.22 32.78
C GLU A 687 -13.93 -22.46 33.38
N ALA A 688 -14.63 -21.38 33.76
CA ALA A 688 -16.02 -21.46 34.21
C ALA A 688 -16.97 -21.93 33.10
N LEU A 689 -16.79 -21.46 31.86
CA LEU A 689 -17.59 -21.89 30.70
C LEU A 689 -17.43 -23.38 30.42
N ILE A 690 -16.19 -23.90 30.43
CA ILE A 690 -15.90 -25.30 30.12
C ILE A 690 -16.02 -26.25 31.33
N GLY A 691 -16.30 -25.72 32.52
CA GLY A 691 -16.47 -26.50 33.75
C GLY A 691 -15.19 -27.18 34.25
N ARG A 692 -14.00 -26.77 33.79
CA ARG A 692 -12.71 -27.34 34.20
C ARG A 692 -11.57 -26.32 34.09
N ARG A 693 -10.50 -26.56 34.85
CA ARG A 693 -9.25 -25.78 34.76
C ARG A 693 -8.53 -26.08 33.45
N VAL A 694 -7.92 -25.05 32.86
CA VAL A 694 -6.98 -25.18 31.75
C VAL A 694 -5.59 -25.47 32.34
N ALA A 695 -4.94 -26.53 31.86
CA ALA A 695 -3.70 -27.03 32.45
C ALA A 695 -2.50 -26.13 32.10
N GLN A 696 -2.35 -25.79 30.82
CA GLN A 696 -1.28 -24.94 30.32
C GLN A 696 -1.88 -23.65 29.73
N TRP A 697 -2.03 -22.63 30.57
CA TRP A 697 -2.54 -21.33 30.11
C TRP A 697 -1.39 -20.37 29.76
N PRO A 698 -1.42 -19.70 28.59
CA PRO A 698 -2.45 -19.77 27.54
C PRO A 698 -2.20 -20.86 26.47
N GLN A 699 -1.15 -21.67 26.56
CA GLN A 699 -0.70 -22.60 25.50
C GLN A 699 -1.81 -23.51 24.95
N ASP A 700 -2.66 -24.06 25.83
CA ASP A 700 -3.79 -24.92 25.45
C ASP A 700 -4.83 -24.19 24.58
N VAL A 701 -4.88 -22.85 24.61
CA VAL A 701 -5.83 -22.01 23.85
C VAL A 701 -5.16 -21.19 22.73
N LEU A 702 -3.83 -21.30 22.56
CA LEU A 702 -3.08 -20.73 21.44
C LEU A 702 -3.22 -21.60 20.18
N ALA A 703 -2.66 -21.13 19.05
CA ALA A 703 -2.59 -21.94 17.83
C ALA A 703 -1.91 -23.29 18.12
N GLY A 704 -2.53 -24.38 17.67
CA GLY A 704 -2.08 -25.76 17.95
C GLY A 704 -2.50 -26.31 19.32
N GLY A 705 -3.08 -25.48 20.20
CA GLY A 705 -3.58 -25.90 21.52
C GLY A 705 -4.92 -26.66 21.43
N ALA A 706 -5.11 -27.65 22.32
CA ALA A 706 -6.28 -28.54 22.30
C ALA A 706 -7.63 -27.84 22.60
N LEU A 707 -7.60 -26.63 23.16
CA LEU A 707 -8.77 -25.83 23.52
C LEU A 707 -8.92 -24.58 22.64
N ARG A 708 -8.10 -24.43 21.59
CA ARG A 708 -8.10 -23.25 20.71
C ARG A 708 -9.49 -22.92 20.16
N GLU A 709 -10.18 -23.89 19.60
CA GLU A 709 -11.48 -23.69 18.96
C GLU A 709 -12.54 -23.22 19.97
N GLN A 710 -12.64 -23.91 21.12
CA GLN A 710 -13.56 -23.53 22.21
C GLN A 710 -13.25 -22.13 22.72
N TYR A 711 -11.97 -21.76 22.79
CA TYR A 711 -11.58 -20.42 23.21
C TYR A 711 -11.95 -19.35 22.16
N GLN A 712 -11.84 -19.67 20.87
CA GLN A 712 -12.29 -18.79 19.80
C GLN A 712 -13.80 -18.58 19.82
N ASP A 713 -14.58 -19.62 20.10
CA ASP A 713 -16.04 -19.50 20.33
C ASP A 713 -16.34 -18.59 21.54
N PHE A 714 -15.64 -18.80 22.66
CA PHE A 714 -15.76 -17.95 23.84
C PHE A 714 -15.52 -16.47 23.49
N ARG A 715 -14.46 -16.17 22.74
CA ARG A 715 -14.12 -14.80 22.30
C ARG A 715 -15.22 -14.20 21.43
N ARG A 716 -15.69 -14.91 20.41
CA ARG A 716 -16.79 -14.46 19.53
C ARG A 716 -18.05 -14.17 20.32
N ASP A 717 -18.36 -14.99 21.31
CA ASP A 717 -19.53 -14.80 22.15
C ASP A 717 -19.42 -13.53 23.01
N GLN A 718 -18.22 -13.17 23.50
CA GLN A 718 -18.05 -11.93 24.28
C GLN A 718 -18.43 -10.67 23.49
N ILE A 719 -18.02 -10.62 22.21
CA ILE A 719 -18.37 -9.51 21.32
C ILE A 719 -19.86 -9.56 20.99
N THR A 720 -20.37 -10.74 20.61
CA THR A 720 -21.77 -10.93 20.22
C THR A 720 -22.74 -10.55 21.34
N GLN A 721 -22.39 -10.79 22.60
CA GLN A 721 -23.22 -10.38 23.75
C GLN A 721 -23.42 -8.87 23.82
N VAL A 722 -22.39 -8.07 23.55
CA VAL A 722 -22.49 -6.60 23.55
C VAL A 722 -23.40 -6.13 22.41
N VAL A 723 -23.17 -6.64 21.19
CA VAL A 723 -23.99 -6.30 20.01
C VAL A 723 -25.46 -6.66 20.23
N ARG A 724 -25.72 -7.87 20.75
CA ARG A 724 -27.07 -8.34 21.08
C ARG A 724 -27.75 -7.43 22.10
N GLU A 725 -27.05 -7.06 23.18
CA GLU A 725 -27.65 -6.30 24.27
C GLU A 725 -27.96 -4.86 23.86
N VAL A 726 -27.05 -4.19 23.16
CA VAL A 726 -27.32 -2.86 22.59
C VAL A 726 -28.49 -2.93 21.61
N SER A 727 -28.51 -3.90 20.69
CA SER A 727 -29.61 -4.05 19.73
C SER A 727 -30.95 -4.23 20.44
N ARG A 728 -31.01 -5.14 21.43
CA ARG A 728 -32.21 -5.38 22.25
C ARG A 728 -32.69 -4.12 22.96
N ARG A 729 -31.78 -3.36 23.56
CA ARG A 729 -32.12 -2.13 24.31
C ARG A 729 -32.48 -0.97 23.38
N ALA A 730 -31.77 -0.78 22.27
CA ALA A 730 -32.10 0.23 21.27
C ALA A 730 -33.52 0.01 20.71
N ARG A 731 -33.86 -1.22 20.33
CA ARG A 731 -35.22 -1.55 19.86
C ARG A 731 -36.30 -1.34 20.93
N ALA A 732 -35.97 -1.55 22.21
CA ALA A 732 -36.93 -1.41 23.30
C ALA A 732 -37.10 0.03 23.79
N GLU A 733 -36.04 0.83 23.76
CA GLU A 733 -35.98 2.15 24.42
C GLU A 733 -35.92 3.32 23.43
N THR A 734 -35.40 3.10 22.23
CA THR A 734 -35.20 4.11 21.18
C THR A 734 -35.49 3.50 19.79
N PRO A 735 -36.73 3.05 19.53
CA PRO A 735 -37.05 2.17 18.38
C PRO A 735 -36.80 2.80 17.00
N ASP A 736 -36.72 4.13 16.91
CA ASP A 736 -36.46 4.85 15.66
C ASP A 736 -34.96 4.88 15.30
N VAL A 737 -34.07 4.69 16.29
CA VAL A 737 -32.60 4.74 16.12
C VAL A 737 -32.11 3.45 15.49
N LYS A 738 -31.43 3.55 14.34
CA LYS A 738 -30.83 2.39 13.65
C LYS A 738 -29.57 1.90 14.35
N VAL A 739 -29.30 0.60 14.24
CA VAL A 739 -28.07 -0.04 14.74
C VAL A 739 -27.28 -0.62 13.58
N SER A 740 -26.04 -0.18 13.42
CA SER A 740 -25.14 -0.68 12.35
C SER A 740 -23.74 -0.95 12.85
N ALA A 741 -22.91 -1.62 12.04
CA ALA A 741 -21.53 -1.95 12.39
C ALA A 741 -20.58 -1.88 11.20
N ALA A 742 -19.41 -1.25 11.40
CA ALA A 742 -18.24 -1.40 10.56
C ALA A 742 -17.57 -2.76 10.83
N VAL A 743 -17.40 -3.57 9.78
CA VAL A 743 -16.91 -4.94 9.90
C VAL A 743 -15.73 -5.23 8.98
N PHE A 744 -14.89 -6.19 9.36
CA PHE A 744 -13.79 -6.65 8.52
C PHE A 744 -14.30 -7.28 7.23
N SER A 745 -13.61 -6.97 6.14
CA SER A 745 -13.98 -7.31 4.76
C SER A 745 -14.15 -8.82 4.54
N HIS A 746 -13.09 -9.62 4.71
CA HIS A 746 -13.18 -11.08 4.58
C HIS A 746 -13.69 -11.74 5.87
N TYR A 747 -14.82 -12.46 5.77
CA TYR A 747 -15.54 -12.98 6.93
C TYR A 747 -14.76 -14.05 7.72
N GLU A 748 -14.40 -15.18 7.12
CA GLU A 748 -13.88 -16.33 7.88
C GLU A 748 -12.51 -16.04 8.51
N ALA A 749 -11.51 -15.80 7.66
CA ALA A 749 -10.12 -15.66 8.10
C ALA A 749 -9.87 -14.37 8.91
N SER A 750 -10.41 -13.24 8.46
CA SER A 750 -10.11 -11.94 9.06
C SER A 750 -11.10 -11.56 10.15
N ALA A 751 -12.40 -11.51 9.85
CA ALA A 751 -13.41 -11.05 10.82
C ALA A 751 -13.65 -12.06 11.94
N ARG A 752 -14.10 -13.27 11.60
CA ARG A 752 -14.58 -14.30 12.53
C ARG A 752 -13.47 -14.92 13.35
N ASP A 753 -12.37 -15.31 12.73
CA ASP A 753 -11.27 -16.03 13.40
C ASP A 753 -10.06 -15.13 13.72
N GLY A 754 -9.85 -14.09 12.92
CA GLY A 754 -8.82 -13.08 13.14
C GLY A 754 -9.14 -12.16 14.32
N VAL A 755 -10.33 -11.57 14.37
CA VAL A 755 -10.67 -10.53 15.37
C VAL A 755 -11.93 -10.86 16.20
N ALA A 756 -12.45 -12.08 16.07
CA ALA A 756 -13.66 -12.56 16.77
C ALA A 756 -14.93 -11.71 16.50
N GLN A 757 -15.01 -11.12 15.32
CA GLN A 757 -16.14 -10.34 14.82
C GLN A 757 -17.07 -11.24 13.99
N ASP A 758 -18.05 -11.87 14.64
CA ASP A 758 -18.98 -12.80 13.99
C ASP A 758 -20.20 -12.09 13.39
N TRP A 759 -19.95 -11.19 12.44
CA TRP A 759 -21.00 -10.30 11.92
C TRP A 759 -22.09 -11.01 11.12
N VAL A 760 -21.79 -12.14 10.45
CA VAL A 760 -22.80 -12.95 9.76
C VAL A 760 -23.82 -13.51 10.75
N LYS A 761 -23.38 -13.92 11.95
CA LYS A 761 -24.28 -14.28 13.04
C LYS A 761 -25.14 -13.08 13.45
N TRP A 762 -24.58 -11.89 13.58
CA TRP A 762 -25.35 -10.69 13.96
C TRP A 762 -26.43 -10.34 12.93
N VAL A 763 -26.13 -10.50 11.64
CA VAL A 763 -27.10 -10.36 10.54
C VAL A 763 -28.20 -11.42 10.66
N ARG A 764 -27.83 -12.70 10.80
CA ARG A 764 -28.78 -13.82 10.88
C ARG A 764 -29.73 -13.72 12.07
N GLU A 765 -29.23 -13.25 13.21
CA GLU A 765 -30.00 -13.10 14.45
C GLU A 765 -30.73 -11.74 14.54
N GLY A 766 -30.61 -10.87 13.53
CA GLY A 766 -31.33 -9.59 13.45
C GLY A 766 -30.83 -8.50 14.40
N TYR A 767 -29.56 -8.53 14.78
CA TYR A 767 -29.00 -7.55 15.72
C TYR A 767 -28.65 -6.21 15.08
N LEU A 768 -28.45 -6.19 13.76
CA LEU A 768 -28.14 -4.98 12.99
C LEU A 768 -29.31 -4.64 12.05
N ASP A 769 -29.49 -3.36 11.77
CA ASP A 769 -30.41 -2.87 10.75
C ASP A 769 -29.72 -2.74 9.38
N PHE A 770 -28.40 -2.52 9.35
CA PHE A 770 -27.53 -2.64 8.16
C PHE A 770 -26.09 -2.93 8.58
N VAL A 771 -25.27 -3.46 7.66
CA VAL A 771 -23.86 -3.80 7.91
C VAL A 771 -22.94 -3.08 6.92
N CYS A 772 -21.77 -2.65 7.39
CA CYS A 772 -20.80 -1.91 6.59
C CYS A 772 -19.41 -2.59 6.56
N PRO A 773 -19.16 -3.55 5.66
CA PRO A 773 -17.83 -4.11 5.49
C PRO A 773 -16.83 -3.06 4.98
N MET A 774 -15.64 -3.05 5.56
CA MET A 774 -14.56 -2.11 5.22
C MET A 774 -13.72 -2.63 4.04
N ASP A 775 -14.29 -2.58 2.83
CA ASP A 775 -13.69 -3.11 1.61
C ASP A 775 -12.73 -2.10 0.97
N TYR A 776 -11.73 -1.71 1.75
CA TYR A 776 -10.78 -0.65 1.41
C TYR A 776 -9.71 -1.09 0.42
N THR A 777 -10.08 -1.80 -0.64
CA THR A 777 -9.21 -2.19 -1.75
C THR A 777 -9.23 -1.14 -2.85
N THR A 778 -8.17 -1.13 -3.66
CA THR A 778 -8.05 -0.31 -4.88
C THR A 778 -8.09 -1.19 -6.13
N ASP A 779 -8.48 -2.45 -5.97
CA ASP A 779 -8.60 -3.42 -7.05
C ASP A 779 -10.08 -3.77 -7.22
N ALA A 780 -10.63 -3.45 -8.38
CA ALA A 780 -12.03 -3.69 -8.69
C ALA A 780 -12.37 -5.19 -8.78
N ASP A 781 -11.45 -6.05 -9.20
CA ASP A 781 -11.70 -7.49 -9.30
C ASP A 781 -11.76 -8.13 -7.89
N ASP A 782 -10.86 -7.72 -7.01
CA ASP A 782 -10.86 -8.09 -5.59
C ASP A 782 -12.13 -7.60 -4.88
N LEU A 783 -12.52 -6.34 -5.13
CA LEU A 783 -13.76 -5.77 -4.62
C LEU A 783 -14.98 -6.56 -5.12
N ALA A 784 -15.04 -6.88 -6.41
CA ALA A 784 -16.15 -7.63 -7.01
C ALA A 784 -16.35 -8.98 -6.33
N GLY A 785 -15.27 -9.77 -6.20
CA GLY A 785 -15.31 -11.07 -5.54
C GLY A 785 -15.71 -10.97 -4.07
N THR A 786 -15.18 -9.98 -3.36
CA THR A 786 -15.45 -9.72 -1.95
C THR A 786 -16.91 -9.34 -1.71
N VAL A 787 -17.44 -8.37 -2.45
CA VAL A 787 -18.84 -7.91 -2.30
C VAL A 787 -19.82 -9.02 -2.68
N ALA A 788 -19.53 -9.80 -3.72
CA ALA A 788 -20.37 -10.94 -4.09
C ALA A 788 -20.44 -11.99 -2.98
N ALA A 789 -19.30 -12.32 -2.34
CA ALA A 789 -19.27 -13.24 -1.20
C ALA A 789 -20.03 -12.68 0.01
N GLN A 790 -19.89 -11.39 0.30
CA GLN A 790 -20.61 -10.74 1.40
C GLN A 790 -22.11 -10.69 1.16
N ARG A 791 -22.55 -10.38 -0.06
CA ARG A 791 -23.96 -10.44 -0.47
C ARG A 791 -24.55 -11.82 -0.18
N ASP A 792 -23.83 -12.87 -0.52
CA ASP A 792 -24.27 -14.25 -0.29
C ASP A 792 -24.35 -14.59 1.21
N LEU A 793 -23.42 -14.08 2.02
CA LEU A 793 -23.44 -14.22 3.48
C LEU A 793 -24.60 -13.43 4.14
N VAL A 794 -24.89 -12.23 3.65
CA VAL A 794 -26.00 -11.38 4.12
C VAL A 794 -27.34 -11.97 3.70
N ALA A 795 -27.40 -12.60 2.52
CA ALA A 795 -28.57 -13.27 1.96
C ALA A 795 -29.84 -12.39 1.96
N GLY A 796 -29.67 -11.10 1.66
CA GLY A 796 -30.76 -10.11 1.59
C GLY A 796 -31.50 -9.85 2.90
N ARG A 797 -30.92 -10.20 4.06
CA ARG A 797 -31.58 -10.02 5.37
C ARG A 797 -31.62 -8.58 5.83
N ILE A 798 -30.56 -7.84 5.55
CA ILE A 798 -30.39 -6.42 5.85
C ILE A 798 -29.59 -5.77 4.73
N PRO A 799 -29.62 -4.44 4.56
CA PRO A 799 -28.77 -3.76 3.58
C PRO A 799 -27.28 -3.99 3.81
N LEU A 800 -26.56 -4.30 2.72
CA LEU A 800 -25.11 -4.36 2.63
C LEU A 800 -24.57 -3.01 2.14
N CYS A 801 -24.05 -2.19 3.06
CA CYS A 801 -23.50 -0.86 2.76
C CYS A 801 -21.97 -0.90 2.66
N VAL A 802 -21.44 -1.11 1.45
CA VAL A 802 -20.01 -1.36 1.22
C VAL A 802 -19.15 -0.14 1.55
N GLY A 803 -18.12 -0.33 2.36
CA GLY A 803 -17.13 0.68 2.70
C GLY A 803 -16.12 0.90 1.59
N VAL A 804 -16.15 2.07 0.93
CA VAL A 804 -15.29 2.39 -0.21
C VAL A 804 -14.02 3.11 0.24
N GLY A 805 -12.88 2.55 -0.18
CA GLY A 805 -11.51 2.98 0.04
C GLY A 805 -11.07 4.32 -0.58
N ALA A 806 -11.95 5.32 -0.74
CA ALA A 806 -11.72 6.46 -1.65
C ALA A 806 -10.40 7.24 -1.43
N TRP A 807 -9.94 7.40 -0.19
CA TRP A 807 -8.63 8.01 0.13
C TRP A 807 -7.41 7.24 -0.41
N ARG A 808 -7.58 5.97 -0.77
CA ARG A 808 -6.56 5.14 -1.41
C ARG A 808 -6.66 5.16 -2.93
N ALA A 809 -7.79 5.63 -3.48
CA ALA A 809 -7.98 5.70 -4.91
C ALA A 809 -7.02 6.73 -5.52
N SER A 810 -6.54 6.42 -6.72
CA SER A 810 -5.59 7.28 -7.44
C SER A 810 -6.22 8.56 -8.00
N ALA A 811 -7.52 8.55 -8.25
CA ALA A 811 -8.29 9.66 -8.80
C ALA A 811 -9.81 9.42 -8.67
N ALA A 812 -10.59 10.43 -9.02
CA ALA A 812 -12.05 10.39 -9.02
C ALA A 812 -12.64 9.24 -9.84
N TRP A 813 -12.13 9.00 -11.06
CA TRP A 813 -12.63 7.93 -11.94
C TRP A 813 -12.45 6.54 -11.31
N HIS A 814 -11.38 6.34 -10.54
CA HIS A 814 -11.11 5.09 -9.85
C HIS A 814 -12.11 4.91 -8.71
N THR A 815 -12.44 5.97 -7.96
CA THR A 815 -13.55 5.92 -6.99
C THR A 815 -14.87 5.58 -7.68
N ALA A 816 -15.14 6.13 -8.87
CA ALA A 816 -16.34 5.82 -9.65
C ALA A 816 -16.38 4.34 -10.10
N ASP A 817 -15.23 3.78 -10.49
CA ASP A 817 -15.08 2.36 -10.85
C ASP A 817 -15.38 1.44 -9.65
N LEU A 818 -14.83 1.76 -8.47
CA LEU A 818 -15.12 1.01 -7.23
C LEU A 818 -16.60 1.09 -6.84
N VAL A 819 -17.23 2.26 -7.02
CA VAL A 819 -18.68 2.45 -6.78
C VAL A 819 -19.53 1.60 -7.73
N ASP A 820 -19.26 1.65 -9.04
CA ASP A 820 -19.98 0.81 -10.01
C ASP A 820 -19.76 -0.68 -9.73
N THR A 821 -18.53 -1.06 -9.41
CA THR A 821 -18.15 -2.43 -9.07
C THR A 821 -18.90 -2.94 -7.85
N ALA A 822 -18.94 -2.18 -6.75
CA ALA A 822 -19.69 -2.56 -5.56
C ALA A 822 -21.19 -2.74 -5.88
N ARG A 823 -21.78 -1.79 -6.62
CA ARG A 823 -23.19 -1.84 -7.03
C ARG A 823 -23.49 -3.05 -7.91
N ALA A 824 -22.65 -3.33 -8.90
CA ALA A 824 -22.81 -4.44 -9.84
C ALA A 824 -22.74 -5.82 -9.14
N ASN A 825 -22.06 -5.90 -8.00
CA ASN A 825 -21.88 -7.15 -7.24
C ASN A 825 -22.84 -7.32 -6.06
N GLY A 826 -23.72 -6.33 -5.82
CA GLY A 826 -24.85 -6.46 -4.88
C GLY A 826 -24.76 -5.60 -3.64
N ALA A 827 -23.99 -4.51 -3.66
CA ALA A 827 -24.08 -3.49 -2.63
C ALA A 827 -25.44 -2.75 -2.69
N ASP A 828 -26.11 -2.66 -1.53
CA ASP A 828 -27.35 -1.90 -1.34
C ASP A 828 -27.07 -0.43 -1.01
N GLY A 829 -25.87 -0.13 -0.51
CA GLY A 829 -25.41 1.21 -0.17
C GLY A 829 -23.89 1.29 -0.17
N LEU A 830 -23.39 2.51 0.05
CA LEU A 830 -21.98 2.87 -0.02
C LEU A 830 -21.62 3.73 1.20
N VAL A 831 -20.43 3.53 1.75
CA VAL A 831 -19.89 4.39 2.82
C VAL A 831 -18.45 4.76 2.52
N PHE A 832 -18.16 6.04 2.28
CA PHE A 832 -16.80 6.50 1.96
C PHE A 832 -15.98 6.74 3.23
N PHE A 833 -14.76 6.18 3.32
CA PHE A 833 -13.78 6.56 4.35
C PHE A 833 -12.59 7.28 3.70
N GLU A 834 -11.82 8.12 4.40
CA GLU A 834 -12.38 9.07 5.37
C GLU A 834 -12.92 10.28 4.59
N TYR A 835 -14.01 10.88 5.06
CA TYR A 835 -14.60 12.09 4.48
C TYR A 835 -13.73 13.35 4.73
N ARG A 836 -12.54 13.41 4.12
CA ARG A 836 -11.58 14.53 4.21
C ARG A 836 -10.79 14.73 2.91
N GLY A 837 -10.13 15.87 2.77
CA GLY A 837 -9.16 16.13 1.70
C GLY A 837 -9.75 15.98 0.29
N GLN A 838 -9.02 15.34 -0.61
CA GLN A 838 -9.43 15.13 -2.01
C GLN A 838 -10.70 14.29 -2.15
N VAL A 839 -11.01 13.43 -1.17
CA VAL A 839 -12.28 12.67 -1.19
C VAL A 839 -13.48 13.63 -1.19
N VAL A 840 -13.41 14.69 -0.39
CA VAL A 840 -14.48 15.71 -0.27
C VAL A 840 -14.40 16.76 -1.37
N GLY A 841 -13.19 17.21 -1.71
CA GLY A 841 -12.98 18.29 -2.67
C GLY A 841 -13.15 17.87 -4.13
N ASP A 842 -12.74 16.64 -4.47
CA ASP A 842 -12.55 16.23 -5.86
C ASP A 842 -13.28 14.91 -6.18
N PHE A 843 -13.09 13.86 -5.38
CA PHE A 843 -13.50 12.50 -5.80
C PHE A 843 -15.01 12.28 -5.71
N ILE A 844 -15.65 12.56 -4.57
CA ILE A 844 -17.10 12.40 -4.42
C ILE A 844 -17.86 13.40 -5.31
N PRO A 845 -17.49 14.71 -5.38
CA PRO A 845 -18.16 15.64 -6.28
C PRO A 845 -18.15 15.20 -7.75
N ALA A 846 -17.05 14.60 -8.23
CA ALA A 846 -16.96 14.10 -9.60
C ALA A 846 -17.96 12.96 -9.90
N LEU A 847 -18.44 12.23 -8.89
CA LEU A 847 -19.45 11.17 -9.08
C LEU A 847 -20.79 11.73 -9.58
N LEU A 848 -21.07 13.03 -9.35
CA LEU A 848 -22.27 13.71 -9.85
C LEU A 848 -22.34 13.74 -11.39
N GLU A 849 -21.21 13.61 -12.07
CA GLU A 849 -21.15 13.52 -13.54
C GLU A 849 -21.73 12.20 -14.07
N GLY A 850 -21.92 11.18 -13.22
CA GLY A 850 -22.44 9.88 -13.65
C GLY A 850 -23.11 9.10 -12.52
N PRO A 851 -22.36 8.28 -11.76
CA PRO A 851 -22.95 7.31 -10.83
C PRO A 851 -23.83 7.94 -9.74
N PHE A 852 -23.62 9.20 -9.39
CA PHE A 852 -24.41 9.96 -8.40
C PHE A 852 -25.24 11.10 -9.03
N ALA A 853 -25.35 11.16 -10.37
CA ALA A 853 -26.16 12.19 -11.05
C ALA A 853 -27.60 12.29 -10.52
N ASP A 854 -28.24 11.16 -10.22
CA ASP A 854 -29.53 11.11 -9.54
C ASP A 854 -29.36 11.11 -8.01
N ASP A 855 -30.21 11.90 -7.34
CA ASP A 855 -30.28 11.93 -5.88
C ASP A 855 -30.92 10.64 -5.31
N ALA A 856 -30.62 10.30 -4.05
CA ALA A 856 -31.14 9.11 -3.41
C ALA A 856 -31.47 9.34 -1.92
N SER A 857 -32.56 8.70 -1.47
CA SER A 857 -32.95 8.63 -0.07
C SER A 857 -32.38 7.39 0.60
N THR A 858 -32.31 7.41 1.93
CA THR A 858 -31.91 6.23 2.72
C THR A 858 -32.95 5.11 2.62
N PRO A 859 -32.59 3.85 2.94
CA PRO A 859 -33.50 2.70 2.83
C PRO A 859 -34.77 2.75 3.71
N TRP A 860 -34.87 3.73 4.60
CA TRP A 860 -35.95 3.87 5.57
C TRP A 860 -36.58 5.27 5.59
N ALA A 861 -36.25 6.11 4.60
CA ALA A 861 -36.80 7.46 4.44
C ALA A 861 -38.25 7.49 3.95
#